data_AF-A0A1H3FXQ3-F1
#
_entry.id   AF-A0A1H3FXQ3-F1
#
_cell.length_a   1.000
_cell.length_b   1.000
_cell.length_c   1.000
_cell.angle_alpha   90.00
_cell.angle_beta   90.00
_cell.angle_gamma   90.00
#
_symmetry.space_group_name_H-M   'P 1'
#
loop_
_entity.id
_entity.type
_entity.pdbx_description
1 polymer ?
#
loop_
_entity_poly.entity_id
_entity_poly.type
_entity_poly.pdbx_seq_one_letter_code
_entity_poly.pdbx_strand_id
1 'polypeptide(L)'
;MQPDRHESTAPTPAANVFVRHYDRLVRLAFLVAPAGRDPESRLARAHRLVQRCLPWRERAVRTERELLIRVLRRAARRSRTGWPSLRTWAWPAPVDGDRAHDAVVTALGAAPRAVRAAYVLLMVERLPARDAVVVLHEAGWPEGVAHVAAASALRQRLADEQGIPVDRQRALLAGPPADPTVVRLRAPDPVTLRVRRVARLGGAALAAVVALTVVATTLLGVPQRQPAVPQTVGRWATPEASPVAVRRIAARAWAGASELSVATWPARGTRTTDDELVRAAVGAWRQLAEPATDRRTDAATRVRAQAASGGSTPAPLTVAVSSPAGRVTVTTGAGAVAGPPVGTPQLLYAGELDGATVAVLADQTRIATYTLRGGARGLRVEPTPLPEADTGSALRLGPADGPARYLVAPWVTRVETRTADGRGWRPLRVAGGVSDPVPAGARGCGSGPLLRLRSAEVDRTPFLLADLGGTALARLRYLPPTADPAGDGADELDPDGGAGLWSRLGCPLAELRGTAPESATAWELWRGRLPGTTGTSRLVCLRAAFGGGGNRVAAVLLAPERAPSTVAAASGTRLCSRLAPDVAVAWWWRAPTGAWHHLAVGGGAVETVEVTIDGRTRRGGPLVVSGPYPTRPTAAATVRATARDGDPVPVLN
;
A
#
# COMPACT_ATOMS: atom_id res chain seq x y z
N MET A 1 27.45 26.18 12.16
CA MET A 1 28.07 26.50 10.86
C MET A 1 27.34 25.70 9.79
N GLN A 2 27.03 26.35 8.67
CA GLN A 2 25.96 26.07 7.70
C GLN A 2 25.69 24.61 7.27
N PRO A 3 24.45 24.31 6.83
CA PRO A 3 24.08 23.04 6.21
C PRO A 3 24.44 23.03 4.72
N ASP A 4 25.18 22.03 4.26
CA ASP A 4 25.25 21.73 2.83
C ASP A 4 23.95 21.02 2.40
N ARG A 5 22.92 21.83 2.11
CA ARG A 5 21.78 21.43 1.28
C ARG A 5 22.08 21.78 -0.18
N HIS A 6 22.86 20.92 -0.83
CA HIS A 6 22.80 20.74 -2.27
C HIS A 6 22.74 19.25 -2.54
N GLU A 7 21.59 18.63 -2.26
CA GLU A 7 21.29 17.30 -2.78
C GLU A 7 21.04 17.47 -4.28
N SER A 8 22.08 17.20 -5.06
CA SER A 8 22.09 17.25 -6.51
C SER A 8 20.91 16.47 -7.11
N THR A 9 20.17 17.13 -8.00
CA THR A 9 19.03 16.61 -8.79
C THR A 9 19.45 15.64 -9.90
N ALA A 10 20.69 15.15 -9.88
CA ALA A 10 21.16 14.16 -10.85
C ALA A 10 20.66 12.75 -10.47
N PRO A 11 20.28 11.90 -11.44
CA PRO A 11 19.89 10.52 -11.17
C PRO A 11 21.04 9.76 -10.48
N THR A 12 20.86 9.41 -9.21
CA THR A 12 21.85 8.65 -8.45
C THR A 12 22.07 7.27 -9.09
N PRO A 13 23.31 6.92 -9.49
CA PRO A 13 23.61 5.59 -10.02
C PRO A 13 23.09 4.49 -9.09
N ALA A 14 22.47 3.44 -9.65
CA ALA A 14 21.94 2.34 -8.85
C ALA A 14 22.99 1.68 -7.94
N ALA A 15 24.27 1.77 -8.30
CA ALA A 15 25.40 1.34 -7.48
C ALA A 15 25.53 2.16 -6.18
N ASN A 16 25.36 3.49 -6.24
CA ASN A 16 25.48 4.36 -5.07
C ASN A 16 24.33 4.12 -4.07
N VAL A 17 23.11 3.92 -4.57
CA VAL A 17 21.97 3.52 -3.73
C VAL A 17 22.22 2.14 -3.10
N PHE A 18 22.74 1.18 -3.88
CA PHE A 18 23.02 -0.16 -3.38
C PHE A 18 24.10 -0.17 -2.28
N VAL A 19 25.21 0.53 -2.47
CA VAL A 19 26.31 0.63 -1.48
C VAL A 19 25.81 1.28 -0.20
N ARG A 20 25.08 2.40 -0.30
CA ARG A 20 24.53 3.12 0.85
C ARG A 20 23.63 2.25 1.74
N HIS A 21 22.89 1.30 1.14
CA HIS A 21 21.94 0.46 1.85
C HIS A 21 22.39 -1.01 2.00
N TYR A 22 23.65 -1.34 1.68
CA TYR A 22 24.12 -2.71 1.64
C TYR A 22 23.96 -3.43 2.98
N ASP A 23 24.45 -2.82 4.07
CA ASP A 23 24.42 -3.42 5.41
C ASP A 23 22.99 -3.72 5.87
N ARG A 24 22.09 -2.75 5.66
CA ARG A 24 20.65 -2.88 5.91
C ARG A 24 20.04 -4.06 5.13
N LEU A 25 20.33 -4.16 3.83
CA LEU A 25 19.80 -5.22 2.97
C LEU A 25 20.33 -6.62 3.35
N VAL A 26 21.61 -6.72 3.73
CA VAL A 26 22.21 -8.00 4.16
C VAL A 26 21.63 -8.43 5.50
N ARG A 27 21.47 -7.50 6.45
CA ARG A 27 20.81 -7.76 7.73
C ARG A 27 19.41 -8.32 7.54
N LEU A 28 18.62 -7.71 6.67
CA LEU A 28 17.29 -8.19 6.33
C LEU A 28 17.34 -9.60 5.71
N ALA A 29 18.24 -9.85 4.77
CA ALA A 29 18.42 -11.18 4.17
C ALA A 29 18.81 -12.23 5.21
N PHE A 30 19.66 -11.88 6.17
CA PHE A 30 20.11 -12.74 7.26
C PHE A 30 18.96 -13.11 8.19
N LEU A 31 18.18 -12.13 8.64
CA LEU A 31 17.05 -12.35 9.54
C LEU A 31 15.92 -13.15 8.89
N VAL A 32 15.64 -12.95 7.60
CA VAL A 32 14.60 -13.71 6.86
C VAL A 32 15.03 -15.13 6.51
N ALA A 33 16.34 -15.37 6.34
CA ALA A 33 16.88 -16.69 6.02
C ALA A 33 16.52 -17.74 7.09
N PRO A 34 16.26 -19.00 6.71
CA PRO A 34 15.93 -20.06 7.66
C PRO A 34 17.06 -20.28 8.66
N ALA A 35 16.69 -20.45 9.94
CA ALA A 35 17.64 -20.62 11.05
C ALA A 35 18.33 -22.00 11.08
N GLY A 36 17.81 -23.01 10.36
CA GLY A 36 18.30 -24.40 10.40
C GLY A 36 19.60 -24.69 9.63
N ARG A 37 20.49 -23.71 9.43
CA ARG A 37 21.84 -23.94 8.90
C ARG A 37 22.84 -23.41 9.91
N ASP A 38 24.07 -23.95 9.89
CA ASP A 38 25.17 -23.38 10.65
C ASP A 38 25.24 -21.85 10.44
N PRO A 39 25.54 -21.06 11.49
CA PRO A 39 25.47 -19.60 11.42
C PRO A 39 26.32 -18.99 10.30
N GLU A 40 27.44 -19.64 9.95
CA GLU A 40 28.37 -19.25 8.89
C GLU A 40 27.74 -19.35 7.49
N SER A 41 27.04 -20.45 7.22
CA SER A 41 26.31 -20.67 5.97
C SER A 41 25.15 -19.69 5.83
N ARG A 42 24.52 -19.30 6.94
CA ARG A 42 23.45 -18.29 6.96
C ARG A 42 24.00 -16.91 6.62
N LEU A 43 25.13 -16.53 7.22
CA LEU A 43 25.89 -15.31 6.93
C LEU A 43 26.29 -15.21 5.45
N ALA A 44 27.02 -16.20 4.95
CA ALA A 44 27.49 -16.21 3.56
C ALA A 44 26.33 -16.18 2.56
N ARG A 45 25.20 -16.81 2.90
CA ARG A 45 24.00 -16.78 2.07
C ARG A 45 23.37 -15.39 2.03
N ALA A 46 23.31 -14.67 3.15
CA ALA A 46 22.75 -13.33 3.22
C ALA A 46 23.49 -12.38 2.27
N HIS A 47 24.81 -12.33 2.34
CA HIS A 47 25.64 -11.52 1.45
C HIS A 47 25.45 -11.88 -0.03
N ARG A 48 25.54 -13.17 -0.37
CA ARG A 48 25.36 -13.61 -1.77
C ARG A 48 23.99 -13.26 -2.32
N LEU A 49 22.95 -13.35 -1.48
CA LEU A 49 21.59 -13.05 -1.90
C LEU A 49 21.46 -11.57 -2.30
N VAL A 50 22.01 -10.67 -1.48
CA VAL A 50 22.00 -9.23 -1.72
C VAL A 50 22.89 -8.85 -2.90
N GLN A 51 24.11 -9.39 -3.00
CA GLN A 51 25.01 -9.18 -4.14
C GLN A 51 24.36 -9.59 -5.47
N ARG A 52 23.58 -10.67 -5.50
CA ARG A 52 22.83 -11.11 -6.69
C ARG A 52 21.66 -10.19 -7.06
N CYS A 53 21.32 -9.21 -6.23
CA CYS A 53 20.32 -8.20 -6.53
C CYS A 53 20.93 -6.96 -7.21
N LEU A 54 22.26 -6.84 -7.23
CA LEU A 54 22.97 -5.82 -8.01
C LEU A 54 22.67 -5.98 -9.51
N PRO A 55 22.29 -4.89 -10.21
CA PRO A 55 22.13 -4.96 -11.66
C PRO A 55 23.46 -5.27 -12.36
N TRP A 56 23.42 -6.08 -13.42
CA TRP A 56 24.58 -6.32 -14.29
C TRP A 56 24.91 -5.13 -15.20
N ARG A 57 23.95 -4.22 -15.44
CA ARG A 57 24.12 -3.01 -16.27
C ARG A 57 23.76 -1.78 -15.44
N GLU A 58 24.51 -0.70 -15.59
CA GLU A 58 24.18 0.64 -15.07
C GLU A 58 22.90 1.16 -15.76
N ARG A 59 21.74 0.69 -15.31
CA ARG A 59 20.46 1.31 -15.62
C ARG A 59 20.15 2.35 -14.56
N ALA A 60 19.46 3.41 -14.97
CA ALA A 60 19.01 4.50 -14.12
C ALA A 60 18.33 4.03 -12.82
N VAL A 61 18.45 4.91 -11.82
CA VAL A 61 18.08 4.83 -10.39
C VAL A 61 17.09 3.71 -10.05
N ARG A 62 17.56 2.74 -9.24
CA ARG A 62 16.67 1.90 -8.43
C ARG A 62 16.45 2.59 -7.10
N THR A 63 15.21 2.72 -6.69
CA THR A 63 14.88 3.22 -5.35
C THR A 63 15.26 2.19 -4.28
N GLU A 64 15.46 2.65 -3.05
CA GLU A 64 15.70 1.76 -1.90
C GLU A 64 14.62 0.68 -1.76
N ARG A 65 13.35 1.08 -1.92
CA ARG A 65 12.18 0.20 -1.86
C ARG A 65 12.24 -0.94 -2.90
N GLU A 66 12.71 -0.67 -4.11
CA GLU A 66 12.84 -1.70 -5.14
C GLU A 66 13.91 -2.75 -4.80
N LEU A 67 15.03 -2.33 -4.18
CA LEU A 67 16.07 -3.24 -3.72
C LEU A 67 15.55 -4.13 -2.58
N LEU A 68 14.84 -3.53 -1.62
CA LEU A 68 14.18 -4.24 -0.53
C LEU A 68 13.24 -5.35 -1.04
N ILE A 69 12.31 -5.01 -1.94
CA ILE A 69 11.34 -5.96 -2.53
C ILE A 69 12.06 -7.11 -3.24
N ARG A 70 13.14 -6.82 -4.00
CA ARG A 70 13.92 -7.85 -4.70
C ARG A 70 14.61 -8.80 -3.73
N VAL A 71 15.21 -8.28 -2.67
CA VAL A 71 15.88 -9.08 -1.63
C VAL A 71 14.86 -10.01 -0.97
N LEU A 72 13.69 -9.49 -0.56
CA LEU A 72 12.61 -10.30 0.01
C LEU A 72 12.12 -11.39 -0.95
N ARG A 73 11.84 -11.02 -2.20
CA ARG A 73 11.43 -11.96 -3.27
C ARG A 73 12.46 -13.06 -3.50
N ARG A 74 13.75 -12.75 -3.36
CA ARG A 74 14.84 -13.74 -3.52
C ARG A 74 15.03 -14.57 -2.26
N ALA A 75 14.81 -14.00 -1.07
CA ALA A 75 14.82 -14.70 0.22
C ALA A 75 13.70 -15.74 0.31
N ALA A 76 12.59 -15.53 -0.40
CA ALA A 76 11.51 -16.49 -0.56
C ALA A 76 11.94 -17.80 -1.27
N ARG A 77 12.95 -17.75 -2.17
CA ARG A 77 13.34 -18.91 -2.97
C ARG A 77 14.12 -19.93 -2.14
N ARG A 78 13.70 -21.20 -2.19
CA ARG A 78 14.44 -22.32 -1.59
C ARG A 78 15.74 -22.50 -2.39
N SER A 79 16.87 -22.11 -1.80
CA SER A 79 18.18 -22.32 -2.40
C SER A 79 18.50 -23.81 -2.42
N ARG A 80 18.62 -24.39 -3.62
CA ARG A 80 18.99 -25.80 -3.86
C ARG A 80 20.50 -26.04 -3.84
N THR A 81 21.31 -24.99 -3.93
CA THR A 81 22.77 -25.10 -3.96
C THR A 81 23.36 -24.95 -2.55
N GLY A 82 23.97 -26.03 -2.05
CA GLY A 82 25.04 -25.97 -1.06
C GLY A 82 26.37 -25.85 -1.81
N TRP A 83 27.26 -24.97 -1.37
CA TRP A 83 28.62 -24.90 -1.92
C TRP A 83 29.55 -25.55 -0.89
N PRO A 84 30.52 -26.39 -1.29
CA PRO A 84 31.59 -26.79 -0.37
C PRO A 84 32.23 -25.55 0.24
N SER A 85 32.19 -25.43 1.56
CA SER A 85 32.93 -24.42 2.28
C SER A 85 34.42 -24.73 2.15
N LEU A 86 35.14 -23.97 1.32
CA LEU A 86 36.59 -23.95 1.36
C LEU A 86 37.00 -23.30 2.69
N ARG A 87 37.07 -24.11 3.74
CA ARG A 87 37.41 -23.66 5.09
C ARG A 87 38.87 -23.20 5.10
N THR A 88 39.07 -21.88 5.11
CA THR A 88 40.33 -21.19 5.38
C THR A 88 40.81 -21.43 6.82
N TRP A 89 42.01 -20.96 7.16
CA TRP A 89 42.61 -21.08 8.50
C TRP A 89 41.92 -20.21 9.57
N ALA A 90 40.98 -19.35 9.18
CA ALA A 90 40.04 -18.63 10.04
C ALA A 90 38.68 -18.60 9.35
N TRP A 91 37.58 -18.58 10.11
CA TRP A 91 36.24 -18.43 9.56
C TRP A 91 35.43 -17.33 10.27
N PRO A 92 34.54 -16.65 9.55
CA PRO A 92 33.67 -15.63 10.13
C PRO A 92 32.48 -16.29 10.83
N ALA A 93 32.26 -15.93 12.10
CA ALA A 93 31.10 -16.30 12.90
C ALA A 93 30.33 -15.04 13.32
N PRO A 94 28.99 -15.11 13.50
CA PRO A 94 28.23 -13.98 14.06
C PRO A 94 28.73 -13.58 15.44
N VAL A 95 28.47 -12.33 15.82
CA VAL A 95 28.67 -11.88 17.20
C VAL A 95 27.65 -12.57 18.10
N ASP A 96 28.11 -13.05 19.26
CA ASP A 96 27.24 -13.72 20.23
C ASP A 96 26.26 -12.70 20.85
N GLY A 97 24.98 -13.08 20.95
CA GLY A 97 23.93 -12.25 21.55
C GLY A 97 23.78 -12.46 23.06
N ASP A 98 22.98 -11.61 23.70
CA ASP A 98 22.49 -11.90 25.06
C ASP A 98 21.31 -12.89 25.01
N ARG A 99 20.87 -13.38 26.17
CA ARG A 99 19.75 -14.34 26.24
C ARG A 99 18.47 -13.82 25.58
N ALA A 100 18.23 -12.50 25.64
CA ALA A 100 17.06 -11.88 25.02
C ALA A 100 17.17 -11.89 23.49
N HIS A 101 18.36 -11.63 22.94
CA HIS A 101 18.66 -11.78 21.52
C HIS A 101 18.42 -13.23 21.07
N ASP A 102 18.95 -14.21 21.82
CA ASP A 102 18.80 -15.62 21.49
C ASP A 102 17.33 -16.07 21.50
N ALA A 103 16.54 -15.59 22.47
CA ALA A 103 15.10 -15.84 22.52
C ALA A 103 14.39 -15.30 21.27
N VAL A 104 14.69 -14.06 20.85
CA VAL A 104 14.13 -13.45 19.63
C VAL A 104 14.54 -14.23 18.38
N VAL A 105 15.82 -14.57 18.23
CA VAL A 105 16.33 -15.31 17.07
C VAL A 105 15.76 -16.72 17.00
N THR A 106 15.59 -17.38 18.14
CA THR A 106 14.97 -18.72 18.24
C THR A 106 13.51 -18.67 17.81
N ALA A 107 12.75 -17.69 18.34
CA ALA A 107 11.35 -17.51 18.00
C ALA A 107 11.15 -17.17 16.51
N LEU A 108 12.01 -16.33 15.93
CA LEU A 108 12.04 -16.07 14.49
C LEU A 108 12.43 -17.31 13.68
N GLY A 109 13.39 -18.10 14.18
CA GLY A 109 13.84 -19.34 13.56
C GLY A 109 12.72 -20.36 13.37
N ALA A 110 11.82 -20.45 14.36
CA ALA A 110 10.64 -21.31 14.32
C ALA A 110 9.56 -20.78 13.35
N ALA A 111 9.44 -19.46 13.19
CA ALA A 111 8.40 -18.84 12.36
C ALA A 111 8.51 -19.17 10.85
N PRO A 112 7.40 -19.13 10.08
CA PRO A 112 7.44 -19.24 8.62
C PRO A 112 8.23 -18.08 8.00
N ARG A 113 8.81 -18.31 6.81
CA ARG A 113 9.63 -17.29 6.12
C ARG A 113 8.92 -15.95 5.93
N ALA A 114 7.66 -15.97 5.55
CA ALA A 114 6.89 -14.77 5.30
C ALA A 114 6.54 -14.03 6.61
N VAL A 115 6.34 -14.75 7.72
CA VAL A 115 6.15 -14.15 9.05
C VAL A 115 7.44 -13.50 9.54
N ARG A 116 8.60 -14.15 9.35
CA ARG A 116 9.90 -13.52 9.63
C ARG A 116 10.10 -12.24 8.81
N ALA A 117 9.77 -12.28 7.53
CA ALA A 117 9.87 -11.10 6.67
C ALA A 117 8.96 -9.96 7.15
N ALA A 118 7.69 -10.28 7.48
CA ALA A 118 6.77 -9.31 8.05
C ALA A 118 7.32 -8.72 9.35
N TYR A 119 7.86 -9.57 10.23
CA TYR A 119 8.46 -9.13 11.48
C TYR A 119 9.66 -8.19 11.28
N VAL A 120 10.56 -8.52 10.35
CA VAL A 120 11.71 -7.67 10.00
C VAL A 120 11.24 -6.34 9.41
N LEU A 121 10.21 -6.33 8.56
CA LEU A 121 9.64 -5.09 8.01
C LEU A 121 9.08 -4.18 9.12
N LEU A 122 8.40 -4.75 10.12
CA LEU A 122 7.84 -3.99 11.25
C LEU A 122 8.91 -3.51 12.25
N MET A 123 9.94 -4.33 12.49
CA MET A 123 10.86 -4.13 13.62
C MET A 123 12.20 -3.51 13.21
N VAL A 124 12.76 -3.92 12.07
CA VAL A 124 14.05 -3.43 11.56
C VAL A 124 13.81 -2.27 10.60
N GLU A 125 12.94 -2.47 9.61
CA GLU A 125 12.64 -1.46 8.60
C GLU A 125 11.65 -0.40 9.11
N ARG A 126 11.05 -0.64 10.28
CA ARG A 126 10.09 0.24 10.97
C ARG A 126 8.93 0.69 10.09
N LEU A 127 8.56 -0.14 9.12
CA LEU A 127 7.43 0.16 8.24
C LEU A 127 6.11 0.08 9.02
N PRO A 128 5.16 0.98 8.75
CA PRO A 128 3.79 0.80 9.16
C PRO A 128 3.26 -0.56 8.70
N ALA A 129 2.37 -1.18 9.48
CA ALA A 129 1.84 -2.50 9.17
C ALA A 129 1.20 -2.57 7.79
N ARG A 130 0.51 -1.50 7.38
CA ARG A 130 -0.09 -1.35 6.05
C ARG A 130 0.97 -1.42 4.94
N ASP A 131 2.07 -0.70 5.08
CA ASP A 131 3.15 -0.68 4.08
C ASP A 131 3.90 -2.02 4.04
N ALA A 132 4.06 -2.67 5.20
CA ALA A 132 4.62 -4.01 5.26
C ALA A 132 3.77 -5.00 4.46
N VAL A 133 2.43 -4.96 4.58
CA VAL A 133 1.52 -5.81 3.78
C VAL A 133 1.75 -5.60 2.27
N VAL A 134 1.87 -4.35 1.84
CA VAL A 134 2.09 -3.99 0.43
C VAL A 134 3.44 -4.52 -0.06
N VAL A 135 4.51 -4.27 0.70
CA VAL A 135 5.87 -4.72 0.36
C VAL A 135 5.93 -6.25 0.30
N LEU A 136 5.26 -6.97 1.21
CA LEU A 136 5.16 -8.43 1.21
C LEU A 136 4.42 -8.93 -0.05
N HIS A 137 3.30 -8.30 -0.40
CA HIS A 137 2.54 -8.63 -1.59
C HIS A 137 3.37 -8.43 -2.87
N GLU A 138 4.04 -7.29 -3.01
CA GLU A 138 4.96 -6.99 -4.12
C GLU A 138 6.16 -7.95 -4.16
N ALA A 139 6.61 -8.43 -3.00
CA ALA A 139 7.66 -9.45 -2.90
C ALA A 139 7.20 -10.87 -3.28
N GLY A 140 5.91 -11.08 -3.54
CA GLY A 140 5.32 -12.36 -3.93
C GLY A 140 4.73 -13.18 -2.78
N TRP A 141 4.37 -12.52 -1.67
CA TRP A 141 3.66 -13.12 -0.54
C TRP A 141 2.24 -12.52 -0.44
N PRO A 142 1.25 -13.11 -1.16
CA PRO A 142 -0.07 -12.50 -1.31
C PRO A 142 -0.89 -12.45 -0.02
N GLU A 143 -0.62 -13.35 0.95
CA GLU A 143 -1.27 -13.37 2.27
C GLU A 143 -0.61 -12.39 3.26
N GLY A 144 -0.20 -11.22 2.79
CA GLY A 144 0.59 -10.23 3.56
C GLY A 144 -0.03 -9.86 4.91
N VAL A 145 -1.35 -9.70 4.96
CA VAL A 145 -2.08 -9.38 6.22
C VAL A 145 -1.96 -10.51 7.24
N ALA A 146 -2.10 -11.76 6.82
CA ALA A 146 -1.96 -12.90 7.73
C ALA A 146 -0.52 -13.00 8.26
N HIS A 147 0.47 -12.72 7.41
CA HIS A 147 1.88 -12.70 7.82
C HIS A 147 2.19 -11.58 8.82
N VAL A 148 1.63 -10.37 8.60
CA VAL A 148 1.78 -9.21 9.49
C VAL A 148 1.03 -9.42 10.82
N ALA A 149 -0.16 -10.06 10.79
CA ALA A 149 -0.88 -10.45 11.99
C ALA A 149 -0.09 -11.46 12.82
N ALA A 150 0.43 -12.52 12.19
CA ALA A 150 1.26 -13.53 12.86
C ALA A 150 2.56 -12.93 13.42
N ALA A 151 3.20 -12.00 12.70
CA ALA A 151 4.38 -11.29 13.17
C ALA A 151 4.06 -10.38 14.37
N SER A 152 2.93 -9.68 14.34
CA SER A 152 2.47 -8.85 15.45
C SER A 152 2.14 -9.67 16.69
N ALA A 153 1.52 -10.84 16.52
CA ALA A 153 1.26 -11.79 17.60
C ALA A 153 2.57 -12.34 18.18
N LEU A 154 3.56 -12.67 17.34
CA LEU A 154 4.89 -13.09 17.79
C LEU A 154 5.59 -12.00 18.62
N ARG A 155 5.55 -10.74 18.15
CA ARG A 155 6.08 -9.57 18.87
C ARG A 155 5.43 -9.41 20.24
N GLN A 156 4.11 -9.57 20.30
CA GLN A 156 3.34 -9.44 21.53
C GLN A 156 3.66 -10.57 22.52
N ARG A 157 3.71 -11.82 22.07
CA ARG A 157 4.13 -12.97 22.92
C ARG A 157 5.53 -12.80 23.50
N LEU A 158 6.49 -12.31 22.71
CA LEU A 158 7.84 -12.02 23.21
C LEU A 158 7.84 -10.92 24.30
N ALA A 159 6.91 -9.96 24.23
CA ALA A 159 6.75 -8.95 25.27
C ALA A 159 6.11 -9.53 26.53
N ASP A 160 5.03 -10.29 26.37
CA ASP A 160 4.20 -10.75 27.49
C ASP A 160 4.81 -11.98 28.20
N GLU A 161 5.31 -12.96 27.46
CA GLU A 161 5.81 -14.24 28.01
C GLU A 161 7.30 -14.19 28.36
N GLN A 162 8.10 -13.48 27.55
CA GLN A 162 9.56 -13.41 27.72
C GLN A 162 10.02 -12.09 28.36
N GLY A 163 9.10 -11.17 28.65
CA GLY A 163 9.42 -9.88 29.26
C GLY A 163 10.35 -9.02 28.40
N ILE A 164 10.29 -9.14 27.06
CA ILE A 164 11.13 -8.40 26.12
C ILE A 164 10.28 -7.32 25.44
N PRO A 165 10.28 -6.05 25.91
CA PRO A 165 9.46 -4.99 25.32
C PRO A 165 9.79 -4.74 23.85
N VAL A 166 8.83 -4.18 23.10
CA VAL A 166 8.98 -3.88 21.66
C VAL A 166 10.25 -3.10 21.35
N ASP A 167 10.57 -2.07 22.14
CA ASP A 167 11.77 -1.26 21.90
C ASP A 167 13.08 -2.03 22.18
N ARG A 168 13.07 -2.94 23.17
CA ARG A 168 14.18 -3.86 23.40
C ARG A 168 14.33 -4.83 22.24
N GLN A 169 13.23 -5.41 21.73
CA GLN A 169 13.26 -6.29 20.55
C GLN A 169 13.86 -5.55 19.33
N ARG A 170 13.50 -4.27 19.11
CA ARG A 170 14.10 -3.43 18.05
C ARG A 170 15.59 -3.24 18.27
N ALA A 171 16.01 -2.87 19.48
CA ALA A 171 17.42 -2.68 19.82
C ALA A 171 18.26 -3.95 19.60
N LEU A 172 17.73 -5.13 19.95
CA LEU A 172 18.42 -6.42 19.76
C LEU A 172 18.62 -6.77 18.28
N LEU A 173 17.70 -6.36 17.39
CA LEU A 173 17.82 -6.54 15.94
C LEU A 173 18.62 -5.42 15.27
N ALA A 174 18.74 -4.27 15.96
CA ALA A 174 19.58 -3.16 15.54
C ALA A 174 21.07 -3.41 15.88
N GLY A 175 21.34 -4.21 16.91
CA GLY A 175 22.67 -4.45 17.45
C GLY A 175 23.53 -5.44 16.64
N PRO A 176 24.84 -5.52 16.97
CA PRO A 176 25.83 -6.33 16.26
C PRO A 176 25.48 -7.82 16.09
N PRO A 177 24.86 -8.52 17.06
CA PRO A 177 24.52 -9.94 16.91
C PRO A 177 23.53 -10.24 15.77
N ALA A 178 22.68 -9.27 15.43
CA ALA A 178 21.78 -9.36 14.29
C ALA A 178 22.41 -8.86 12.98
N ASP A 179 23.59 -8.22 13.04
CA ASP A 179 24.23 -7.59 11.90
C ASP A 179 25.26 -8.53 11.24
N PRO A 180 24.95 -9.11 10.08
CA PRO A 180 25.89 -9.98 9.36
C PRO A 180 27.12 -9.24 8.83
N THR A 181 27.16 -7.90 8.80
CA THR A 181 28.37 -7.18 8.37
C THR A 181 29.41 -7.07 9.48
N VAL A 182 29.02 -7.36 10.73
CA VAL A 182 29.89 -7.41 11.89
C VAL A 182 30.09 -8.88 12.28
N VAL A 183 31.32 -9.39 12.08
CA VAL A 183 31.64 -10.80 12.32
C VAL A 183 32.91 -10.96 13.14
N ARG A 184 32.98 -12.04 13.92
CA ARG A 184 34.19 -12.47 14.63
C ARG A 184 34.93 -13.50 13.79
N LEU A 185 36.25 -13.37 13.69
CA LEU A 185 37.09 -14.42 13.11
C LEU A 185 37.42 -15.45 14.20
N ARG A 186 37.04 -16.72 13.99
CA ARG A 186 37.40 -17.82 14.89
C ARG A 186 38.48 -18.68 14.26
N ALA A 187 39.42 -19.12 15.11
CA ALA A 187 40.40 -20.12 14.76
C ALA A 187 39.74 -21.51 14.68
N PRO A 188 40.23 -22.41 13.81
CA PRO A 188 39.72 -23.76 13.72
C PRO A 188 39.85 -24.57 14.98
N ASP A 189 38.83 -25.40 15.26
CA ASP A 189 38.89 -26.40 16.31
C ASP A 189 40.17 -27.25 16.11
N PRO A 190 41.03 -27.38 17.13
CA PRO A 190 42.23 -28.22 17.09
C PRO A 190 41.98 -29.62 16.50
N VAL A 191 40.80 -30.20 16.71
CA VAL A 191 40.40 -31.50 16.16
C VAL A 191 40.32 -31.45 14.62
N THR A 192 39.72 -30.40 14.06
CA THR A 192 39.66 -30.23 12.59
C THR A 192 41.03 -29.96 11.96
N LEU A 193 41.95 -29.31 12.70
CA LEU A 193 43.34 -29.14 12.28
C LEU A 193 44.11 -30.47 12.29
N ARG A 194 43.86 -31.33 13.28
CA ARG A 194 44.42 -32.69 13.36
C ARG A 194 43.94 -33.56 12.19
N VAL A 195 42.64 -33.57 11.91
CA VAL A 195 42.07 -34.31 10.76
C VAL A 195 42.68 -33.83 9.44
N ARG A 196 42.90 -32.52 9.27
CA ARG A 196 43.56 -31.97 8.07
C ARG A 196 45.05 -32.28 7.98
N ARG A 197 45.78 -32.34 9.10
CA ARG A 197 47.18 -32.79 9.12
C ARG A 197 47.29 -34.26 8.73
N VAL A 198 46.39 -35.11 9.24
CA VAL A 198 46.33 -36.54 8.89
C VAL A 198 45.92 -36.73 7.41
N ALA A 199 44.92 -35.98 6.93
CA ALA A 199 44.49 -36.03 5.53
C ALA A 199 45.56 -35.51 4.54
N ARG A 200 46.42 -34.56 4.95
CA ARG A 200 47.56 -34.10 4.15
C ARG A 200 48.72 -35.10 4.09
N LEU A 201 48.86 -35.98 5.09
CA LEU A 201 49.87 -37.03 5.10
C LEU A 201 49.42 -38.32 4.37
N GLY A 202 48.11 -38.55 4.20
CA GLY A 202 47.55 -39.67 3.40
C GLY A 202 47.06 -39.27 2.00
N GLY A 203 47.28 -38.03 1.57
CA GLY A 203 46.52 -37.38 0.51
C GLY A 203 47.05 -37.47 -0.93
N ALA A 204 47.91 -38.44 -1.27
CA ALA A 204 48.32 -38.67 -2.66
C ALA A 204 47.54 -39.79 -3.38
N ALA A 205 46.90 -40.71 -2.65
CA ALA A 205 46.24 -41.88 -3.25
C ALA A 205 44.71 -41.75 -3.41
N LEU A 206 44.04 -40.86 -2.66
CA LEU A 206 42.56 -40.79 -2.66
C LEU A 206 41.95 -39.82 -3.68
N ALA A 207 42.73 -38.91 -4.25
CA ALA A 207 42.23 -37.89 -5.18
C ALA A 207 41.73 -38.48 -6.52
N ALA A 208 42.31 -39.61 -6.96
CA ALA A 208 41.91 -40.29 -8.18
C ALA A 208 40.57 -41.04 -8.04
N VAL A 209 40.26 -41.57 -6.86
CA VAL A 209 39.05 -42.37 -6.61
C VAL A 209 37.80 -41.49 -6.40
N VAL A 210 37.97 -40.30 -5.80
CA VAL A 210 36.85 -39.36 -5.61
C VAL A 210 36.48 -38.65 -6.92
N ALA A 211 37.44 -38.37 -7.80
CA ALA A 211 37.15 -37.81 -9.11
C ALA A 211 36.29 -38.75 -9.97
N LEU A 212 36.51 -40.08 -9.88
CA LEU A 212 35.73 -41.08 -10.62
C LEU A 212 34.32 -41.32 -10.03
N THR A 213 34.15 -41.21 -8.71
CA THR A 213 32.85 -41.45 -8.05
C THR A 213 31.90 -40.24 -8.12
N VAL A 214 32.43 -39.01 -8.20
CA VAL A 214 31.61 -37.80 -8.37
C VAL A 214 31.04 -37.69 -9.79
N VAL A 215 31.73 -38.24 -10.81
CA VAL A 215 31.18 -38.32 -12.17
C VAL A 215 30.08 -39.39 -12.29
N ALA A 216 30.17 -40.48 -11.53
CA ALA A 216 29.18 -41.56 -11.56
C ALA A 216 27.85 -41.24 -10.82
N THR A 217 27.88 -40.39 -9.80
CA THR A 217 26.66 -40.08 -9.01
C THR A 217 25.80 -38.95 -9.57
N THR A 218 26.28 -38.19 -10.56
CA THR A 218 25.48 -37.17 -11.26
C THR A 218 24.42 -37.73 -12.23
N LEU A 219 24.42 -39.03 -12.53
CA LEU A 219 23.51 -39.63 -13.52
C LEU A 219 22.31 -40.40 -12.94
N LEU A 220 22.22 -40.64 -11.62
CA LEU A 220 21.14 -41.45 -11.01
C LEU A 220 20.49 -40.82 -9.75
N GLY A 221 20.51 -39.49 -9.64
CA GLY A 221 19.81 -38.79 -8.56
C GLY A 221 18.29 -38.77 -8.76
N VAL A 222 17.59 -39.81 -8.32
CA VAL A 222 16.12 -39.77 -8.15
C VAL A 222 15.79 -38.68 -7.13
N PRO A 223 15.07 -37.60 -7.51
CA PRO A 223 14.66 -36.61 -6.52
C PRO A 223 13.61 -37.25 -5.63
N GLN A 224 13.97 -37.57 -4.38
CA GLN A 224 12.96 -37.82 -3.37
C GLN A 224 12.09 -36.56 -3.21
N ARG A 225 10.90 -36.61 -3.81
CA ARG A 225 9.81 -35.67 -3.54
C ARG A 225 9.32 -35.96 -2.14
N GLN A 226 9.93 -35.32 -1.15
CA GLN A 226 9.24 -35.10 0.12
C GLN A 226 7.99 -34.28 -0.19
N PRO A 227 6.79 -34.69 0.29
CA PRO A 227 5.59 -33.90 0.11
C PRO A 227 5.86 -32.51 0.67
N ALA A 228 5.62 -31.48 -0.15
CA ALA A 228 5.60 -30.12 0.32
C ALA A 228 4.39 -30.02 1.26
N VAL A 229 4.61 -30.20 2.56
CA VAL A 229 3.60 -29.86 3.55
C VAL A 229 3.41 -28.35 3.43
N PRO A 230 2.25 -27.85 2.95
CA PRO A 230 1.97 -26.43 3.04
C PRO A 230 1.99 -26.09 4.53
N GLN A 231 2.99 -25.31 4.95
CA GLN A 231 2.98 -24.71 6.27
C GLN A 231 1.85 -23.67 6.23
N THR A 232 0.64 -24.11 6.57
CA THR A 232 -0.55 -23.28 6.57
C THR A 232 -0.37 -22.22 7.65
N VAL A 233 -0.45 -20.94 7.22
CA VAL A 233 -0.39 -19.76 8.09
C VAL A 233 -1.43 -19.86 9.22
N GLY A 234 -2.54 -20.56 8.97
CA GLY A 234 -3.61 -20.82 9.95
C GLY A 234 -3.10 -21.31 11.31
N ARG A 235 -2.13 -22.23 11.36
CA ARG A 235 -1.59 -22.75 12.65
C ARG A 235 -0.72 -21.73 13.41
N TRP A 236 -0.16 -20.74 12.72
CA TRP A 236 0.57 -19.63 13.34
C TRP A 236 -0.32 -18.45 13.71
N ALA A 237 -1.53 -18.39 13.12
CA ALA A 237 -2.51 -17.35 13.30
C ALA A 237 -3.54 -17.69 14.39
N THR A 238 -3.70 -18.96 14.78
CA THR A 238 -4.60 -19.39 15.87
C THR A 238 -3.94 -19.14 17.22
N PRO A 239 -4.36 -18.13 18.00
CA PRO A 239 -4.04 -18.06 19.40
C PRO A 239 -4.92 -19.08 20.13
N GLU A 240 -4.37 -19.72 21.15
CA GLU A 240 -5.18 -20.31 22.22
C GLU A 240 -6.07 -19.20 22.81
N ALA A 241 -7.33 -19.53 23.14
CA ALA A 241 -8.40 -18.57 23.40
C ALA A 241 -8.15 -17.71 24.65
N SER A 242 -7.27 -16.72 24.54
CA SER A 242 -7.15 -15.63 25.51
C SER A 242 -8.45 -14.81 25.49
N PRO A 243 -8.87 -14.25 26.64
CA PRO A 243 -10.01 -13.35 26.70
C PRO A 243 -9.87 -12.28 25.63
N VAL A 244 -11.00 -11.91 25.03
CA VAL A 244 -11.06 -11.00 23.90
C VAL A 244 -10.61 -9.60 24.35
N ALA A 245 -9.31 -9.36 24.27
CA ALA A 245 -8.74 -8.06 24.58
C ALA A 245 -9.14 -7.06 23.49
N VAL A 246 -9.62 -5.90 23.91
CA VAL A 246 -9.93 -4.75 23.07
C VAL A 246 -9.27 -3.53 23.66
N ARG A 247 -8.54 -2.78 22.82
CA ARG A 247 -7.92 -1.53 23.25
C ARG A 247 -8.97 -0.41 23.28
N ARG A 248 -9.00 0.34 24.37
CA ARG A 248 -9.81 1.56 24.52
C ARG A 248 -8.84 2.73 24.71
N ILE A 249 -9.03 3.79 23.95
CA ILE A 249 -8.18 4.98 24.00
C ILE A 249 -8.88 6.07 24.81
N ALA A 250 -8.12 6.78 25.64
CA ALA A 250 -8.64 7.88 26.45
C ALA A 250 -9.16 9.03 25.59
N ALA A 251 -10.20 9.72 26.06
CA ALA A 251 -10.94 10.76 25.31
C ALA A 251 -10.06 11.86 24.69
N ARG A 252 -8.96 12.23 25.35
CA ARG A 252 -8.03 13.30 24.93
C ARG A 252 -6.63 12.80 24.57
N ALA A 253 -6.44 11.49 24.33
CA ALA A 253 -5.12 10.94 23.98
C ALA A 253 -4.53 11.55 22.69
N TRP A 254 -5.39 11.96 21.75
CA TRP A 254 -4.99 12.61 20.51
C TRP A 254 -4.33 13.99 20.72
N ALA A 255 -4.62 14.70 21.81
CA ALA A 255 -4.11 16.06 22.03
C ALA A 255 -2.60 16.10 22.28
N GLY A 256 -2.02 15.01 22.79
CA GLY A 256 -0.58 14.85 22.99
C GLY A 256 0.08 13.90 21.97
N ALA A 257 -0.66 13.45 20.96
CA ALA A 257 -0.14 12.53 19.97
C ALA A 257 0.68 13.27 18.91
N SER A 258 1.84 12.71 18.53
CA SER A 258 2.66 13.24 17.44
C SER A 258 2.06 13.01 16.06
N GLU A 259 1.10 12.10 15.95
CA GLU A 259 0.42 11.72 14.70
C GLU A 259 -1.08 11.59 14.96
N LEU A 260 -1.87 12.32 14.17
CA LEU A 260 -3.33 12.29 14.25
C LEU A 260 -3.86 11.25 13.28
N SER A 261 -4.35 10.15 13.83
CA SER A 261 -4.86 9.03 13.05
C SER A 261 -5.98 8.30 13.80
N VAL A 262 -6.62 7.33 13.16
CA VAL A 262 -7.62 6.46 13.78
C VAL A 262 -7.07 5.76 15.04
N ALA A 263 -5.76 5.55 15.14
CA ALA A 263 -5.14 4.92 16.30
C ALA A 263 -5.28 5.76 17.60
N THR A 264 -5.49 7.08 17.50
CA THR A 264 -5.65 7.97 18.65
C THR A 264 -7.11 8.30 18.97
N TRP A 265 -8.07 7.69 18.24
CA TRP A 265 -9.49 7.92 18.44
C TRP A 265 -10.01 7.23 19.71
N PRO A 266 -10.74 7.95 20.59
CA PRO A 266 -11.44 7.32 21.70
C PRO A 266 -12.66 6.52 21.21
N ALA A 267 -13.08 5.55 22.02
CA ALA A 267 -14.33 4.84 21.80
C ALA A 267 -15.53 5.77 22.05
N ARG A 268 -16.51 5.77 21.16
CA ARG A 268 -17.73 6.60 21.25
C ARG A 268 -19.00 5.78 21.05
N GLY A 269 -20.15 6.38 21.38
CA GLY A 269 -21.47 5.75 21.26
C GLY A 269 -22.03 5.24 22.58
N THR A 270 -23.32 4.92 22.60
CA THR A 270 -24.09 4.60 23.81
C THR A 270 -23.85 3.20 24.34
N ARG A 271 -23.23 2.30 23.56
CA ARG A 271 -22.99 0.89 23.91
C ARG A 271 -21.51 0.54 24.03
N THR A 272 -20.65 1.50 24.32
CA THR A 272 -19.21 1.22 24.47
C THR A 272 -18.90 0.22 25.59
N THR A 273 -19.75 0.13 26.61
CA THR A 273 -19.63 -0.81 27.74
C THR A 273 -20.40 -2.11 27.54
N ASP A 274 -21.02 -2.32 26.37
CA ASP A 274 -21.70 -3.56 26.01
C ASP A 274 -20.65 -4.63 25.63
N ASP A 275 -20.14 -5.33 26.64
CA ASP A 275 -19.07 -6.31 26.45
C ASP A 275 -19.52 -7.51 25.61
N GLU A 276 -20.81 -7.81 25.55
CA GLU A 276 -21.33 -8.88 24.69
C GLU A 276 -21.23 -8.49 23.21
N LEU A 277 -21.69 -7.27 22.87
CA LEU A 277 -21.56 -6.72 21.52
C LEU A 277 -20.10 -6.65 21.08
N VAL A 278 -19.22 -6.12 21.94
CA VAL A 278 -17.79 -5.98 21.64
C VAL A 278 -17.14 -7.35 21.44
N ARG A 279 -17.44 -8.32 22.31
CA ARG A 279 -16.92 -9.69 22.20
C ARG A 279 -17.43 -10.37 20.93
N ALA A 280 -18.69 -10.19 20.55
CA ALA A 280 -19.26 -10.72 19.32
C ALA A 280 -18.59 -10.12 18.08
N ALA A 281 -18.35 -8.81 18.06
CA ALA A 281 -17.70 -8.12 16.95
C ALA A 281 -16.24 -8.59 16.75
N VAL A 282 -15.45 -8.68 17.83
CA VAL A 282 -14.06 -9.16 17.73
C VAL A 282 -14.02 -10.65 17.41
N GLY A 283 -14.94 -11.45 17.97
CA GLY A 283 -15.06 -12.87 17.66
C GLY A 283 -15.33 -13.12 16.18
N ALA A 284 -16.28 -12.37 15.59
CA ALA A 284 -16.57 -12.41 14.16
C ALA A 284 -15.34 -12.05 13.32
N TRP A 285 -14.54 -11.06 13.73
CA TRP A 285 -13.33 -10.68 13.01
C TRP A 285 -12.20 -11.72 13.14
N ARG A 286 -11.99 -12.28 14.33
CA ARG A 286 -10.98 -13.32 14.57
C ARG A 286 -11.26 -14.60 13.77
N GLN A 287 -12.53 -14.93 13.52
CA GLN A 287 -12.92 -16.12 12.73
C GLN A 287 -12.49 -16.07 11.27
N LEU A 288 -12.10 -14.90 10.75
CA LEU A 288 -11.41 -14.82 9.46
C LEU A 288 -10.03 -15.51 9.47
N ALA A 289 -9.55 -16.01 10.62
CA ALA A 289 -8.38 -16.88 10.74
C ALA A 289 -8.62 -18.33 10.33
N GLU A 290 -9.86 -18.82 10.43
CA GLU A 290 -10.13 -20.23 10.19
C GLU A 290 -10.22 -20.48 8.67
N PRO A 291 -9.31 -21.28 8.08
CA PRO A 291 -9.60 -21.83 6.78
C PRO A 291 -10.91 -22.61 6.92
N ALA A 292 -11.84 -22.45 5.98
CA ALA A 292 -13.00 -23.32 5.84
C ALA A 292 -12.50 -24.75 5.57
N THR A 293 -12.09 -25.44 6.63
CA THR A 293 -11.85 -26.86 6.64
C THR A 293 -13.22 -27.49 6.57
N ASP A 294 -13.51 -27.94 5.35
CA ASP A 294 -14.55 -28.90 5.01
C ASP A 294 -15.93 -28.35 4.62
N ARG A 295 -16.07 -28.03 3.33
CA ARG A 295 -16.92 -28.76 2.36
C ARG A 295 -16.99 -27.99 1.02
N ARG A 296 -16.59 -28.67 -0.05
CA ARG A 296 -16.61 -28.24 -1.47
C ARG A 296 -15.90 -26.92 -1.78
N THR A 297 -14.63 -27.09 -2.16
CA THR A 297 -13.89 -26.27 -3.12
C THR A 297 -14.79 -25.67 -4.21
N ASP A 298 -14.85 -24.34 -4.24
CA ASP A 298 -15.08 -23.53 -5.46
C ASP A 298 -14.92 -22.02 -5.21
N ALA A 299 -15.16 -21.55 -3.97
CA ALA A 299 -15.06 -20.12 -3.63
C ALA A 299 -13.62 -19.68 -3.30
N ALA A 300 -12.90 -20.41 -2.45
CA ALA A 300 -11.55 -20.04 -2.02
C ALA A 300 -10.49 -20.14 -3.15
N THR A 301 -10.71 -21.03 -4.12
CA THR A 301 -9.86 -21.17 -5.32
C THR A 301 -10.03 -19.97 -6.26
N ARG A 302 -11.25 -19.41 -6.37
CA ARG A 302 -11.52 -18.17 -7.12
C ARG A 302 -10.88 -16.94 -6.46
N VAL A 303 -10.91 -16.85 -5.13
CA VAL A 303 -10.26 -15.76 -4.37
C VAL A 303 -8.74 -15.74 -4.56
N ARG A 304 -8.08 -16.92 -4.65
CA ARG A 304 -6.63 -17.00 -4.93
C ARG A 304 -6.28 -16.68 -6.39
N ALA A 305 -7.15 -17.01 -7.34
CA ALA A 305 -6.92 -16.74 -8.76
C ALA A 305 -6.97 -15.22 -9.08
N GLN A 306 -7.83 -14.46 -8.40
CA GLN A 306 -7.97 -13.02 -8.60
C GLN A 306 -6.85 -12.19 -7.94
N ALA A 307 -6.24 -12.69 -6.85
CA ALA A 307 -5.06 -12.06 -6.25
C ALA A 307 -3.78 -12.27 -7.09
N ALA A 308 -3.76 -13.25 -8.01
CA ALA A 308 -2.61 -13.57 -8.86
C ALA A 308 -2.56 -12.75 -10.17
N SER A 309 -3.64 -12.07 -10.56
CA SER A 309 -3.63 -11.15 -11.71
C SER A 309 -3.03 -9.80 -11.28
N GLY A 310 -1.71 -9.68 -11.40
CA GLY A 310 -1.01 -8.42 -11.20
C GLY A 310 -1.61 -7.32 -12.10
N GLY A 311 -2.22 -6.30 -11.49
CA GLY A 311 -2.67 -5.09 -12.18
C GLY A 311 -4.00 -4.51 -11.70
N SER A 312 -4.84 -5.26 -11.00
CA SER A 312 -6.18 -4.80 -10.59
C SER A 312 -6.38 -4.87 -9.08
N THR A 313 -6.87 -3.77 -8.47
CA THR A 313 -7.39 -3.76 -7.10
C THR A 313 -8.39 -4.90 -6.92
N PRO A 314 -8.25 -5.78 -5.91
CA PRO A 314 -9.17 -6.91 -5.73
C PRO A 314 -10.59 -6.37 -5.52
N ALA A 315 -11.55 -6.92 -6.26
CA ALA A 315 -12.97 -6.58 -6.15
C ALA A 315 -13.50 -6.92 -4.74
N PRO A 316 -14.56 -6.24 -4.27
CA PRO A 316 -15.18 -6.58 -2.99
C PRO A 316 -15.70 -8.03 -3.01
N LEU A 317 -15.45 -8.76 -1.92
CA LEU A 317 -15.86 -10.16 -1.75
C LEU A 317 -16.87 -10.25 -0.62
N THR A 318 -17.93 -11.05 -0.81
CA THR A 318 -18.92 -11.33 0.23
C THR A 318 -19.01 -12.84 0.46
N VAL A 319 -18.88 -13.27 1.72
CA VAL A 319 -18.88 -14.69 2.12
C VAL A 319 -19.69 -14.84 3.41
N ALA A 320 -20.47 -15.91 3.53
CA ALA A 320 -21.11 -16.27 4.79
C ALA A 320 -20.19 -17.18 5.62
N VAL A 321 -19.98 -16.83 6.89
CA VAL A 321 -19.16 -17.58 7.83
C VAL A 321 -20.01 -18.01 9.03
N SER A 322 -19.82 -19.24 9.51
CA SER A 322 -20.48 -19.72 10.73
C SER A 322 -19.70 -19.26 11.96
N SER A 323 -20.38 -18.67 12.94
CA SER A 323 -19.85 -18.27 14.25
C SER A 323 -20.56 -19.06 15.36
N PRO A 324 -19.99 -19.24 16.57
CA PRO A 324 -20.71 -19.76 17.73
C PRO A 324 -21.97 -18.96 18.05
N ALA A 325 -22.00 -17.68 17.69
CA ALA A 325 -23.15 -16.81 17.88
C ALA A 325 -24.15 -16.84 16.69
N GLY A 326 -23.90 -17.62 15.64
CA GLY A 326 -24.74 -17.72 14.44
C GLY A 326 -24.02 -17.34 13.15
N ARG A 327 -24.75 -17.35 12.03
CA ARG A 327 -24.18 -17.04 10.70
C ARG A 327 -23.88 -15.53 10.58
N VAL A 328 -22.68 -15.19 10.12
CA VAL A 328 -22.22 -13.82 9.88
C VAL A 328 -21.90 -13.63 8.40
N THR A 329 -22.49 -12.61 7.78
CA THR A 329 -22.15 -12.21 6.41
C THR A 329 -20.94 -11.29 6.43
N VAL A 330 -19.81 -11.75 5.90
CA VAL A 330 -18.57 -11.00 5.84
C VAL A 330 -18.44 -10.35 4.46
N THR A 331 -18.19 -9.05 4.43
CA THR A 331 -17.86 -8.30 3.21
C THR A 331 -16.47 -7.71 3.36
N THR A 332 -15.53 -8.04 2.47
CA THR A 332 -14.23 -7.36 2.40
C THR A 332 -14.22 -6.38 1.25
N GLY A 333 -13.96 -5.10 1.54
CA GLY A 333 -13.88 -4.06 0.53
C GLY A 333 -12.59 -4.12 -0.29
N ALA A 334 -12.56 -3.36 -1.39
CA ALA A 334 -11.41 -3.31 -2.27
C ALA A 334 -10.13 -2.88 -1.53
N GLY A 335 -9.03 -3.59 -1.77
CA GLY A 335 -7.74 -3.36 -1.09
C GLY A 335 -7.65 -3.87 0.35
N ALA A 336 -8.74 -4.36 0.95
CA ALA A 336 -8.69 -5.07 2.21
C ALA A 336 -8.48 -6.57 1.99
N VAL A 337 -7.63 -7.18 2.82
CA VAL A 337 -7.45 -8.63 2.84
C VAL A 337 -8.27 -9.22 3.97
N ALA A 338 -9.02 -10.28 3.66
CA ALA A 338 -9.70 -11.10 4.65
C ALA A 338 -8.68 -11.76 5.59
N GLY A 339 -8.89 -11.64 6.90
CA GLY A 339 -8.01 -12.25 7.89
C GLY A 339 -8.27 -11.73 9.30
N PRO A 340 -7.73 -12.39 10.33
CA PRO A 340 -7.89 -11.96 11.72
C PRO A 340 -7.26 -10.60 11.97
N PRO A 341 -7.68 -9.85 13.00
CA PRO A 341 -7.12 -8.55 13.33
C PRO A 341 -5.60 -8.63 13.59
N VAL A 342 -4.87 -7.60 13.12
CA VAL A 342 -3.44 -7.44 13.36
C VAL A 342 -3.23 -6.88 14.77
N GLY A 343 -2.91 -7.78 15.71
CA GLY A 343 -2.78 -7.43 17.13
C GLY A 343 -4.13 -7.19 17.81
N THR A 344 -4.10 -6.55 18.97
CA THR A 344 -5.31 -6.24 19.75
C THR A 344 -6.13 -5.15 19.05
N PRO A 345 -7.37 -5.42 18.58
CA PRO A 345 -8.20 -4.43 17.94
C PRO A 345 -8.63 -3.34 18.93
N GLN A 346 -8.75 -2.12 18.43
CA GLN A 346 -9.23 -0.95 19.16
C GLN A 346 -10.72 -0.74 18.89
N LEU A 347 -11.49 -0.38 19.92
CA LEU A 347 -12.87 0.05 19.75
C LEU A 347 -12.93 1.53 19.39
N LEU A 348 -13.58 1.84 18.26
CA LEU A 348 -13.83 3.21 17.81
C LEU A 348 -15.26 3.66 18.10
N TYR A 349 -16.23 2.77 17.91
CA TYR A 349 -17.65 3.07 18.14
C TYR A 349 -18.43 1.84 18.56
N ALA A 350 -19.43 2.01 19.43
CA ALA A 350 -20.48 1.03 19.69
C ALA A 350 -21.80 1.73 20.06
N GLY A 351 -22.88 1.43 19.33
CA GLY A 351 -24.19 2.06 19.56
C GLY A 351 -25.24 1.66 18.53
N GLU A 352 -26.41 2.30 18.61
CA GLU A 352 -27.51 2.11 17.66
C GLU A 352 -27.44 3.12 16.52
N LEU A 353 -27.56 2.66 15.27
CA LEU A 353 -27.59 3.48 14.07
C LEU A 353 -28.66 2.97 13.10
N ASP A 354 -29.64 3.82 12.81
CA ASP A 354 -30.68 3.58 11.81
C ASP A 354 -31.40 2.22 11.98
N GLY A 355 -31.62 1.80 13.24
CA GLY A 355 -32.27 0.53 13.59
C GLY A 355 -31.36 -0.70 13.57
N ALA A 356 -30.04 -0.52 13.56
CA ALA A 356 -29.05 -1.57 13.71
C ALA A 356 -28.09 -1.28 14.87
N THR A 357 -27.73 -2.32 15.63
CA THR A 357 -26.65 -2.24 16.62
C THR A 357 -25.32 -2.37 15.89
N VAL A 358 -24.43 -1.38 16.03
CA VAL A 358 -23.18 -1.28 15.28
C VAL A 358 -21.99 -1.24 16.24
N ALA A 359 -20.94 -1.98 15.94
CA ALA A 359 -19.62 -1.85 16.58
C ALA A 359 -18.54 -1.68 15.53
N VAL A 360 -17.71 -0.65 15.68
CA VAL A 360 -16.59 -0.34 14.78
C VAL A 360 -15.28 -0.58 15.51
N LEU A 361 -14.49 -1.50 14.97
CA LEU A 361 -13.18 -1.88 15.48
C LEU A 361 -12.10 -1.48 14.47
N ALA A 362 -10.89 -1.19 14.92
CA ALA A 362 -9.75 -0.96 14.06
C ALA A 362 -8.52 -1.73 14.53
N ASP A 363 -7.75 -2.23 13.56
CA ASP A 363 -6.40 -2.72 13.78
C ASP A 363 -5.39 -1.76 13.10
N GLN A 364 -4.11 -2.14 13.00
CA GLN A 364 -3.09 -1.29 12.40
C GLN A 364 -3.22 -1.11 10.87
N THR A 365 -4.15 -1.82 10.23
CA THR A 365 -4.26 -1.97 8.78
C THR A 365 -5.67 -1.82 8.24
N ARG A 366 -6.70 -2.09 9.06
CA ARG A 366 -8.09 -2.28 8.64
C ARG A 366 -9.06 -1.79 9.70
N ILE A 367 -10.26 -1.44 9.24
CA ILE A 367 -11.44 -1.15 10.04
C ILE A 367 -12.45 -2.27 9.81
N ALA A 368 -13.04 -2.77 10.89
CA ALA A 368 -14.10 -3.76 10.87
C ALA A 368 -15.38 -3.17 11.47
N THR A 369 -16.43 -3.07 10.65
CA THR A 369 -17.75 -2.62 11.05
C THR A 369 -18.67 -3.83 11.20
N TYR A 370 -18.97 -4.18 12.45
CA TYR A 370 -19.94 -5.20 12.80
C TYR A 370 -21.33 -4.59 12.92
N THR A 371 -22.33 -5.24 12.35
CA THR A 371 -23.72 -4.78 12.35
C THR A 371 -24.66 -5.91 12.71
N LEU A 372 -25.60 -5.66 13.63
CA LEU A 372 -26.71 -6.54 13.96
C LEU A 372 -28.02 -5.83 13.61
N ARG A 373 -28.81 -6.40 12.70
CA ARG A 373 -30.10 -5.84 12.29
C ARG A 373 -31.13 -6.96 12.16
N GLY A 374 -32.19 -6.92 12.97
CA GLY A 374 -33.25 -7.94 12.93
C GLY A 374 -32.73 -9.38 13.04
N GLY A 375 -31.71 -9.61 13.87
CA GLY A 375 -31.03 -10.91 14.03
C GLY A 375 -29.97 -11.24 12.97
N ALA A 376 -29.94 -10.53 11.83
CA ALA A 376 -28.90 -10.69 10.82
C ALA A 376 -27.59 -10.04 11.27
N ARG A 377 -26.48 -10.80 11.19
CA ARG A 377 -25.14 -10.37 11.59
C ARG A 377 -24.28 -10.11 10.35
N GLY A 378 -23.71 -8.93 10.25
CA GLY A 378 -22.80 -8.52 9.17
C GLY A 378 -21.46 -8.07 9.72
N LEU A 379 -20.37 -8.35 9.00
CA LEU A 379 -19.03 -7.84 9.28
C LEU A 379 -18.44 -7.28 7.99
N ARG A 380 -18.26 -5.97 7.92
CA ARG A 380 -17.56 -5.31 6.81
C ARG A 380 -16.12 -5.01 7.22
N VAL A 381 -15.14 -5.50 6.47
CA VAL A 381 -13.72 -5.24 6.71
C VAL A 381 -13.13 -4.45 5.54
N GLU A 382 -12.59 -3.27 5.83
CA GLU A 382 -12.05 -2.34 4.83
C GLU A 382 -10.70 -1.78 5.28
N PRO A 383 -9.88 -1.22 4.37
CA PRO A 383 -8.60 -0.63 4.76
C PRO A 383 -8.80 0.54 5.73
N THR A 384 -7.87 0.68 6.68
CA THR A 384 -7.80 1.90 7.50
C THR A 384 -7.37 3.08 6.62
N PRO A 385 -7.86 4.31 6.85
CA PRO A 385 -7.34 5.49 6.16
C PRO A 385 -5.85 5.70 6.44
N LEU A 386 -5.18 6.52 5.63
CA LEU A 386 -3.80 6.93 5.92
C LEU A 386 -3.76 7.65 7.29
N PRO A 387 -2.66 7.52 8.04
CA PRO A 387 -2.53 8.11 9.36
C PRO A 387 -2.22 9.62 9.27
N GLU A 388 -2.99 10.34 8.47
CA GLU A 388 -2.91 11.78 8.28
C GLU A 388 -4.12 12.45 8.92
N ALA A 389 -3.93 13.66 9.45
CA ALA A 389 -4.94 14.40 10.20
C ALA A 389 -6.21 14.68 9.39
N ASP A 390 -6.12 14.69 8.07
CA ASP A 390 -7.20 14.95 7.12
C ASP A 390 -7.90 13.65 6.67
N THR A 391 -7.17 12.71 6.08
CA THR A 391 -7.72 11.46 5.51
C THR A 391 -8.29 10.57 6.63
N GLY A 392 -7.69 10.65 7.81
CA GLY A 392 -8.14 9.96 9.02
C GLY A 392 -9.18 10.71 9.85
N SER A 393 -9.83 11.77 9.34
CA SER A 393 -10.77 12.60 10.12
C SER A 393 -12.23 12.17 10.09
N ALA A 394 -12.65 11.29 9.17
CA ALA A 394 -14.02 10.79 9.15
C ALA A 394 -14.08 9.38 8.55
N LEU A 395 -14.93 8.54 9.16
CA LEU A 395 -15.20 7.19 8.70
C LEU A 395 -16.68 7.05 8.39
N ARG A 396 -16.98 6.50 7.22
CA ARG A 396 -18.35 6.20 6.78
C ARG A 396 -18.91 5.01 7.56
N LEU A 397 -20.12 5.17 8.06
CA LEU A 397 -20.94 4.15 8.70
C LEU A 397 -22.17 3.89 7.83
N GLY A 398 -22.49 2.62 7.61
CA GLY A 398 -23.65 2.18 6.84
C GLY A 398 -23.32 1.43 5.54
N PRO A 399 -24.34 0.96 4.80
CA PRO A 399 -24.17 0.18 3.57
C PRO A 399 -23.63 1.05 2.43
N ALA A 400 -22.82 0.49 1.52
CA ALA A 400 -22.04 1.25 0.51
C ALA A 400 -22.92 2.11 -0.41
N ASP A 401 -24.08 1.59 -0.82
CA ASP A 401 -25.01 2.26 -1.75
C ASP A 401 -26.23 2.89 -1.05
N GLY A 402 -26.18 3.05 0.28
CA GLY A 402 -27.28 3.59 1.08
C GLY A 402 -26.92 4.88 1.81
N PRO A 403 -27.86 5.42 2.61
CA PRO A 403 -27.60 6.59 3.44
C PRO A 403 -26.42 6.31 4.37
N ALA A 404 -25.61 7.34 4.57
CA ALA A 404 -24.40 7.26 5.35
C ALA A 404 -24.50 8.14 6.59
N ARG A 405 -23.90 7.69 7.67
CA ARG A 405 -23.47 8.55 8.78
C ARG A 405 -21.96 8.54 8.83
N TYR A 406 -21.36 9.58 9.40
CA TYR A 406 -19.91 9.65 9.53
C TYR A 406 -19.52 9.65 11.00
N LEU A 407 -18.65 8.72 11.39
CA LEU A 407 -17.91 8.80 12.64
C LEU A 407 -16.78 9.80 12.44
N VAL A 408 -16.80 10.91 13.17
CA VAL A 408 -15.91 12.05 12.96
C VAL A 408 -14.81 12.07 14.02
N ALA A 409 -13.60 12.43 13.63
CA ALA A 409 -12.45 12.57 14.52
C ALA A 409 -12.71 13.58 15.64
N PRO A 410 -12.10 13.37 16.83
CA PRO A 410 -12.33 14.23 17.98
C PRO A 410 -11.74 15.64 17.86
N TRP A 411 -10.80 15.86 16.93
CA TRP A 411 -10.19 17.17 16.66
C TRP A 411 -10.93 18.00 15.59
N VAL A 412 -11.96 17.42 14.96
CA VAL A 412 -12.75 18.11 13.93
C VAL A 412 -13.81 18.97 14.62
N THR A 413 -13.80 20.25 14.28
CA THR A 413 -14.63 21.29 14.91
C THR A 413 -15.87 21.65 14.09
N ARG A 414 -15.82 21.44 12.76
CA ARG A 414 -16.95 21.71 11.86
C ARG A 414 -16.96 20.71 10.73
N VAL A 415 -18.16 20.21 10.41
CA VAL A 415 -18.42 19.38 9.24
C VAL A 415 -19.51 20.05 8.43
N GLU A 416 -19.29 20.16 7.14
CA GLU A 416 -20.28 20.60 6.17
C GLU A 416 -20.40 19.54 5.08
N THR A 417 -21.59 19.38 4.53
CA THR A 417 -21.84 18.47 3.44
C THR A 417 -22.39 19.21 2.24
N ARG A 418 -22.03 18.71 1.06
CA ARG A 418 -22.55 19.14 -0.23
C ARG A 418 -22.96 17.89 -1.00
N THR A 419 -24.24 17.82 -1.35
CA THR A 419 -24.81 16.74 -2.15
C THR A 419 -24.44 16.92 -3.63
N ALA A 420 -24.58 15.83 -4.39
CA ALA A 420 -24.25 15.77 -5.82
C ALA A 420 -24.98 16.79 -6.70
N ASP A 421 -26.10 17.36 -6.22
CA ASP A 421 -26.88 18.40 -6.89
C ASP A 421 -26.18 19.77 -6.89
N GLY A 422 -25.03 19.89 -6.23
CA GLY A 422 -24.17 21.06 -6.31
C GLY A 422 -24.68 22.27 -5.52
N ARG A 423 -25.73 22.13 -4.70
CA ARG A 423 -26.17 23.19 -3.79
C ARG A 423 -25.04 23.52 -2.82
N GLY A 424 -24.95 24.78 -2.40
CA GLY A 424 -23.88 25.27 -1.53
C GLY A 424 -23.70 24.44 -0.25
N TRP A 425 -22.55 24.61 0.40
CA TRP A 425 -22.19 23.90 1.63
C TRP A 425 -23.26 24.07 2.72
N ARG A 426 -23.67 22.97 3.35
CA ARG A 426 -24.61 22.96 4.48
C ARG A 426 -23.93 22.39 5.72
N PRO A 427 -24.09 23.01 6.90
CA PRO A 427 -23.62 22.43 8.16
C PRO A 427 -24.21 21.03 8.37
N LEU A 428 -23.36 20.08 8.73
CA LEU A 428 -23.76 18.72 9.11
C LEU A 428 -23.58 18.58 10.62
N ARG A 429 -24.69 18.38 11.34
CA ARG A 429 -24.64 18.22 12.79
C ARG A 429 -23.92 16.92 13.15
N VAL A 430 -23.07 16.99 14.17
CA VAL A 430 -22.36 15.84 14.75
C VAL A 430 -22.69 15.78 16.24
N ALA A 431 -23.21 14.66 16.70
CA ALA A 431 -23.56 14.42 18.10
C ALA A 431 -22.93 13.10 18.56
N GLY A 432 -22.28 13.09 19.73
CA GLY A 432 -21.57 11.90 20.22
C GLY A 432 -20.47 11.39 19.27
N GLY A 433 -19.95 12.27 18.40
CA GLY A 433 -18.97 11.95 17.36
C GLY A 433 -19.55 11.32 16.09
N VAL A 434 -20.87 11.19 15.95
CA VAL A 434 -21.53 10.67 14.75
C VAL A 434 -22.38 11.76 14.09
N SER A 435 -22.35 11.84 12.76
CA SER A 435 -23.15 12.80 12.02
C SER A 435 -24.65 12.44 11.95
N ASP A 436 -25.45 13.46 11.66
CA ASP A 436 -26.79 13.27 11.08
C ASP A 436 -26.71 12.47 9.76
N PRO A 437 -27.79 11.78 9.35
CA PRO A 437 -27.76 10.94 8.17
C PRO A 437 -27.65 11.79 6.90
N VAL A 438 -26.72 11.41 6.04
CA VAL A 438 -26.54 12.02 4.72
C VAL A 438 -27.12 11.06 3.68
N PRO A 439 -28.05 11.52 2.82
CA PRO A 439 -28.61 10.68 1.77
C PRO A 439 -27.51 10.13 0.86
N ALA A 440 -27.71 8.90 0.37
CA ALA A 440 -26.85 8.39 -0.70
C ALA A 440 -26.92 9.35 -1.90
N GLY A 441 -25.78 9.57 -2.56
CA GLY A 441 -25.79 10.26 -3.85
C GLY A 441 -26.69 9.51 -4.84
N ALA A 442 -27.45 10.24 -5.65
CA ALA A 442 -28.30 9.64 -6.68
C ALA A 442 -27.49 8.67 -7.56
N ARG A 443 -28.09 7.54 -7.95
CA ARG A 443 -27.50 6.60 -8.92
C ARG A 443 -27.28 7.37 -10.24
N GLY A 444 -26.02 7.51 -10.66
CA GLY A 444 -25.62 8.27 -11.84
C GLY A 444 -24.32 9.06 -11.63
N CYS A 445 -24.13 10.09 -12.45
CA CYS A 445 -22.97 10.99 -12.46
C CYS A 445 -22.81 11.90 -11.23
N GLY A 446 -23.66 11.76 -10.21
CA GLY A 446 -23.47 12.49 -8.98
C GLY A 446 -22.22 12.01 -8.27
N SER A 447 -21.20 12.86 -8.13
CA SER A 447 -20.16 12.66 -7.13
C SER A 447 -20.86 12.37 -5.80
N GLY A 448 -20.46 11.32 -5.09
CA GLY A 448 -21.08 11.01 -3.78
C GLY A 448 -21.00 12.21 -2.83
N PRO A 449 -21.61 12.14 -1.64
CA PRO A 449 -21.55 13.23 -0.67
C PRO A 449 -20.12 13.76 -0.52
N LEU A 450 -19.96 15.07 -0.74
CA LEU A 450 -18.71 15.76 -0.45
C LEU A 450 -18.80 16.31 0.97
N LEU A 451 -17.74 16.11 1.74
CA LEU A 451 -17.62 16.66 3.08
C LEU A 451 -16.50 17.69 3.11
N ARG A 452 -16.76 18.82 3.78
CA ARG A 452 -15.76 19.84 4.13
C ARG A 452 -15.58 19.81 5.63
N LEU A 453 -14.36 19.51 6.07
CA LEU A 453 -14.01 19.40 7.48
C LEU A 453 -13.06 20.52 7.88
N ARG A 454 -13.17 21.01 9.11
CA ARG A 454 -12.26 21.99 9.71
C ARG A 454 -11.81 21.53 11.08
N SER A 455 -10.52 21.69 11.36
CA SER A 455 -9.88 21.21 12.59
C SER A 455 -9.08 22.34 13.24
N ALA A 456 -9.76 23.28 13.91
CA ALA A 456 -9.16 24.53 14.37
C ALA A 456 -7.92 24.38 15.28
N GLU A 457 -7.80 23.25 15.99
CA GLU A 457 -6.69 22.94 16.91
C GLU A 457 -5.47 22.29 16.21
N VAL A 458 -5.60 21.91 14.93
CA VAL A 458 -4.58 21.16 14.18
C VAL A 458 -4.11 21.96 12.96
N ASP A 459 -5.07 22.28 12.08
CA ASP A 459 -4.87 23.06 10.87
C ASP A 459 -6.19 23.80 10.57
N ARG A 460 -6.09 25.12 10.42
CA ARG A 460 -7.25 25.97 10.15
C ARG A 460 -7.75 25.80 8.72
N THR A 461 -6.97 25.20 7.84
CA THR A 461 -7.31 25.00 6.43
C THR A 461 -8.38 23.91 6.31
N PRO A 462 -9.55 24.21 5.70
CA PRO A 462 -10.54 23.19 5.43
C PRO A 462 -10.02 22.21 4.39
N PHE A 463 -10.30 20.92 4.56
CA PHE A 463 -10.02 19.89 3.56
C PHE A 463 -11.32 19.21 3.11
N LEU A 464 -11.28 18.65 1.90
CA LEU A 464 -12.41 17.98 1.26
C LEU A 464 -12.24 16.47 1.26
N LEU A 465 -13.32 15.78 1.58
CA LEU A 465 -13.43 14.33 1.50
C LEU A 465 -14.59 13.94 0.58
N ALA A 466 -14.42 12.88 -0.20
CA ALA A 466 -15.48 12.28 -1.01
C ALA A 466 -15.91 10.93 -0.44
N ASP A 467 -17.22 10.74 -0.30
CA ASP A 467 -17.81 9.44 -0.04
C ASP A 467 -17.97 8.65 -1.36
N LEU A 468 -17.14 7.61 -1.49
CA LEU A 468 -17.14 6.68 -2.62
C LEU A 468 -17.63 5.28 -2.24
N GLY A 469 -18.37 5.17 -1.13
CA GLY A 469 -19.03 3.95 -0.65
C GLY A 469 -18.20 3.08 0.31
N GLY A 470 -16.91 3.40 0.49
CA GLY A 470 -16.03 2.75 1.47
C GLY A 470 -16.04 3.42 2.85
N THR A 471 -15.55 2.72 3.86
CA THR A 471 -15.41 3.19 5.25
C THR A 471 -14.43 4.36 5.33
N ALA A 472 -13.28 4.24 4.67
CA ALA A 472 -12.36 5.36 4.48
C ALA A 472 -12.86 6.26 3.33
N LEU A 473 -12.85 7.57 3.56
CA LEU A 473 -13.20 8.57 2.56
C LEU A 473 -11.95 8.96 1.74
N ALA A 474 -12.16 9.41 0.51
CA ALA A 474 -11.06 9.84 -0.35
C ALA A 474 -10.77 11.34 -0.17
N ARG A 475 -9.52 11.72 0.11
CA ARG A 475 -9.11 13.14 0.15
C ARG A 475 -9.19 13.74 -1.26
N LEU A 476 -9.91 14.85 -1.41
CA LEU A 476 -9.95 15.59 -2.66
C LEU A 476 -8.98 16.77 -2.64
N ARG A 477 -8.20 16.92 -3.71
CA ARG A 477 -7.25 18.02 -3.90
C ARG A 477 -7.49 18.71 -5.23
N TYR A 478 -7.20 20.00 -5.30
CA TYR A 478 -7.30 20.78 -6.53
C TYR A 478 -6.00 21.54 -6.75
N LEU A 479 -5.44 21.43 -7.96
CA LEU A 479 -4.33 22.28 -8.40
C LEU A 479 -4.83 23.15 -9.56
N PRO A 480 -4.85 24.49 -9.41
CA PRO A 480 -5.12 25.39 -10.52
C PRO A 480 -3.98 25.36 -11.54
N PRO A 481 -4.21 25.84 -12.78
CA PRO A 481 -3.20 25.82 -13.84
C PRO A 481 -1.97 26.69 -13.52
N THR A 482 -2.10 27.64 -12.60
CA THR A 482 -1.02 28.54 -12.17
C THR A 482 -0.22 28.02 -10.97
N ALA A 483 -0.66 26.93 -10.33
CA ALA A 483 0.04 26.38 -9.19
C ALA A 483 1.36 25.75 -9.64
N ASP A 484 2.43 25.96 -8.87
CA ASP A 484 3.63 25.15 -9.00
C ASP A 484 3.32 23.73 -8.52
N PRO A 485 3.31 22.74 -9.41
CA PRO A 485 2.99 21.37 -9.07
C PRO A 485 4.10 20.67 -8.26
N ALA A 486 5.31 21.21 -8.21
CA ALA A 486 6.38 20.75 -7.32
C ALA A 486 6.26 21.35 -5.90
N GLY A 487 5.48 22.43 -5.74
CA GLY A 487 5.28 23.12 -4.47
C GLY A 487 4.44 22.34 -3.45
N ASP A 488 4.66 22.65 -2.17
CA ASP A 488 3.90 22.07 -1.07
C ASP A 488 2.42 22.53 -1.03
N GLY A 489 2.09 23.63 -1.72
CA GLY A 489 0.81 24.37 -1.65
C GLY A 489 -0.44 23.74 -2.30
N ALA A 490 -0.46 22.44 -2.56
CA ALA A 490 -1.62 21.74 -3.14
C ALA A 490 -2.76 21.42 -2.15
N ASP A 491 -2.82 22.17 -1.04
CA ASP A 491 -3.81 22.03 0.03
C ASP A 491 -4.78 23.21 0.11
N GLU A 492 -4.51 24.29 -0.63
CA GLU A 492 -5.42 25.43 -0.69
C GLU A 492 -6.50 25.18 -1.75
N LEU A 493 -7.50 24.39 -1.37
CA LEU A 493 -8.79 24.53 -1.99
C LEU A 493 -9.27 25.96 -1.73
N ASP A 494 -9.24 26.81 -2.75
CA ASP A 494 -10.24 27.88 -2.85
C ASP A 494 -11.61 27.18 -2.69
N PRO A 495 -12.29 27.35 -1.54
CA PRO A 495 -13.46 26.55 -1.20
C PRO A 495 -14.62 26.72 -2.18
N ASP A 496 -14.58 27.80 -2.98
CA ASP A 496 -15.62 28.13 -3.95
C ASP A 496 -15.22 27.68 -5.37
N GLY A 497 -13.94 27.85 -5.77
CA GLY A 497 -13.42 27.40 -7.06
C GLY A 497 -13.24 25.89 -7.19
N GLY A 498 -12.61 25.24 -6.20
CA GLY A 498 -12.28 23.82 -6.23
C GLY A 498 -13.50 22.91 -6.07
N ALA A 499 -14.43 23.27 -5.17
CA ALA A 499 -15.66 22.52 -4.96
C ALA A 499 -16.57 22.53 -6.21
N GLY A 500 -16.64 23.68 -6.91
CA GLY A 500 -17.38 23.79 -8.17
C GLY A 500 -16.79 22.91 -9.29
N LEU A 501 -15.46 22.76 -9.34
CA LEU A 501 -14.82 21.84 -10.27
C LEU A 501 -15.15 20.38 -9.94
N TRP A 502 -15.02 19.97 -8.67
CA TRP A 502 -15.33 18.60 -8.24
C TRP A 502 -16.80 18.20 -8.44
N SER A 503 -17.73 19.14 -8.36
CA SER A 503 -19.12 18.89 -8.77
C SER A 503 -19.24 18.58 -10.27
N ARG A 504 -18.47 19.25 -11.13
CA ARG A 504 -18.45 18.96 -12.58
C ARG A 504 -17.70 17.67 -12.91
N LEU A 505 -16.78 17.23 -12.05
CA LEU A 505 -16.08 15.95 -12.18
C LEU A 505 -16.87 14.76 -11.58
N GLY A 506 -18.19 14.93 -11.40
CA GLY A 506 -19.04 13.92 -10.78
C GLY A 506 -19.01 12.54 -11.46
N CYS A 507 -19.14 12.45 -12.80
CA CYS A 507 -19.09 11.15 -13.49
C CYS A 507 -17.72 10.48 -13.35
N PRO A 508 -16.58 11.16 -13.68
CA PRO A 508 -15.27 10.56 -13.49
C PRO A 508 -15.00 10.14 -12.03
N LEU A 509 -15.51 10.89 -11.06
CA LEU A 509 -15.38 10.52 -9.64
C LEU A 509 -16.25 9.30 -9.29
N ALA A 510 -17.43 9.16 -9.89
CA ALA A 510 -18.30 8.00 -9.69
C ALA A 510 -17.68 6.69 -10.22
N GLU A 511 -16.82 6.75 -11.23
CA GLU A 511 -16.06 5.59 -11.75
C GLU A 511 -15.06 5.02 -10.71
N LEU A 512 -14.70 5.81 -9.68
CA LEU A 512 -13.84 5.37 -8.58
C LEU A 512 -14.60 4.69 -7.44
N ARG A 513 -15.94 4.63 -7.48
CA ARG A 513 -16.74 3.95 -6.44
C ARG A 513 -16.34 2.48 -6.31
N GLY A 514 -16.25 2.01 -5.07
CA GLY A 514 -15.85 0.64 -4.77
C GLY A 514 -14.37 0.31 -5.06
N THR A 515 -13.54 1.29 -5.44
CA THR A 515 -12.10 1.09 -5.67
C THR A 515 -11.21 1.56 -4.52
N ALA A 516 -11.81 2.15 -3.47
CA ALA A 516 -11.16 2.62 -2.25
C ALA A 516 -9.89 3.49 -2.48
N PRO A 517 -9.97 4.58 -3.27
CA PRO A 517 -8.84 5.50 -3.38
C PRO A 517 -8.61 6.24 -2.06
N GLU A 518 -7.34 6.46 -1.71
CA GLU A 518 -6.94 7.25 -0.55
C GLU A 518 -7.10 8.74 -0.84
N SER A 519 -6.78 9.14 -2.07
CA SER A 519 -6.93 10.52 -2.53
C SER A 519 -7.25 10.58 -4.03
N ALA A 520 -7.88 11.68 -4.42
CA ALA A 520 -8.08 12.07 -5.80
C ALA A 520 -7.67 13.55 -5.96
N THR A 521 -6.80 13.82 -6.93
CA THR A 521 -6.30 15.15 -7.24
C THR A 521 -6.79 15.57 -8.62
N ALA A 522 -7.45 16.71 -8.70
CA ALA A 522 -7.87 17.34 -9.94
C ALA A 522 -6.89 18.45 -10.28
N TRP A 523 -6.08 18.24 -11.32
CA TRP A 523 -5.14 19.25 -11.80
C TRP A 523 -5.62 19.84 -13.11
N GLU A 524 -5.98 21.12 -13.11
CA GLU A 524 -6.34 21.82 -14.34
C GLU A 524 -5.08 22.11 -15.17
N LEU A 525 -4.89 21.38 -16.27
CA LEU A 525 -3.73 21.52 -17.16
C LEU A 525 -3.89 22.70 -18.13
N TRP A 526 -5.13 22.99 -18.53
CA TRP A 526 -5.42 24.02 -19.53
C TRP A 526 -6.84 24.54 -19.41
N ARG A 527 -7.00 25.81 -19.80
CA ARG A 527 -8.28 26.50 -19.95
C ARG A 527 -8.26 27.34 -21.21
N GLY A 528 -9.31 27.25 -22.02
CA GLY A 528 -9.45 28.09 -23.22
C GLY A 528 -10.63 27.68 -24.09
N ARG A 529 -10.71 28.23 -25.30
CA ARG A 529 -11.81 27.94 -26.24
C ARG A 529 -11.40 26.81 -27.19
N LEU A 530 -12.28 25.83 -27.38
CA LEU A 530 -12.08 24.77 -28.38
C LEU A 530 -12.65 25.19 -29.73
N PRO A 531 -12.19 24.58 -30.84
CA PRO A 531 -12.78 24.79 -32.16
C PRO A 531 -14.29 24.55 -32.15
N GLY A 532 -15.05 25.57 -32.56
CA GLY A 532 -16.51 25.55 -32.68
C GLY A 532 -17.30 25.70 -31.38
N THR A 533 -16.66 25.95 -30.23
CA THR A 533 -17.37 26.20 -28.95
C THR A 533 -17.44 27.69 -28.63
N THR A 534 -18.55 28.15 -28.05
CA THR A 534 -18.76 29.55 -27.64
C THR A 534 -18.18 29.86 -26.26
N GLY A 535 -18.20 28.89 -25.33
CA GLY A 535 -17.71 29.03 -23.97
C GLY A 535 -16.26 28.57 -23.73
N THR A 536 -15.84 28.62 -22.47
CA THR A 536 -14.52 28.18 -22.02
C THR A 536 -14.53 26.70 -21.65
N SER A 537 -13.66 25.93 -22.30
CA SER A 537 -13.35 24.55 -21.95
C SER A 537 -12.20 24.47 -20.96
N ARG A 538 -12.16 23.38 -20.19
CA ARG A 538 -11.05 23.04 -19.29
C ARG A 538 -10.59 21.62 -19.54
N LEU A 539 -9.29 21.41 -19.47
CA LEU A 539 -8.69 20.08 -19.46
C LEU A 539 -8.14 19.82 -18.07
N VAL A 540 -8.62 18.77 -17.42
CA VAL A 540 -8.25 18.41 -16.05
C VAL A 540 -7.61 17.04 -16.06
N CYS A 541 -6.40 16.92 -15.51
CA CYS A 541 -5.84 15.63 -15.18
C CYS A 541 -6.30 15.19 -13.79
N LEU A 542 -7.17 14.20 -13.75
CA LEU A 542 -7.63 13.54 -12.54
C LEU A 542 -6.67 12.39 -12.20
N ARG A 543 -6.05 12.45 -11.02
CA ARG A 543 -5.19 11.39 -10.50
C ARG A 543 -5.80 10.81 -9.22
N ALA A 544 -6.13 9.53 -9.23
CA ALA A 544 -6.51 8.77 -8.05
C ALA A 544 -5.32 7.94 -7.54
N ALA A 545 -5.02 8.05 -6.24
CA ALA A 545 -4.01 7.25 -5.57
C ALA A 545 -4.68 6.18 -4.69
N PHE A 546 -4.13 4.97 -4.71
CA PHE A 546 -4.65 3.82 -3.99
C PHE A 546 -3.63 3.32 -2.97
N GLY A 547 -4.15 2.64 -1.95
CA GLY A 547 -3.31 1.92 -1.00
C GLY A 547 -2.31 1.00 -1.70
N GLY A 548 -1.06 1.07 -1.24
CA GLY A 548 0.06 0.31 -1.80
C GLY A 548 0.78 0.95 -2.98
N GLY A 549 0.45 2.20 -3.34
CA GLY A 549 1.18 2.99 -4.35
C GLY A 549 0.64 2.85 -5.77
N GLY A 550 -0.43 2.08 -5.97
CA GLY A 550 -1.18 2.05 -7.23
C GLY A 550 -1.81 3.40 -7.53
N ASN A 551 -2.03 3.70 -8.81
CA ASN A 551 -2.69 4.92 -9.24
C ASN A 551 -3.44 4.75 -10.56
N ARG A 552 -4.44 5.60 -10.78
CA ARG A 552 -5.15 5.80 -12.04
C ARG A 552 -5.10 7.28 -12.41
N VAL A 553 -4.90 7.55 -13.69
CA VAL A 553 -4.84 8.90 -14.25
C VAL A 553 -5.83 8.99 -15.39
N ALA A 554 -6.62 10.06 -15.44
CA ALA A 554 -7.57 10.34 -16.51
C ALA A 554 -7.49 11.81 -16.89
N ALA A 555 -7.30 12.12 -18.17
CA ALA A 555 -7.50 13.45 -18.69
C ALA A 555 -8.99 13.63 -19.01
N VAL A 556 -9.64 14.54 -18.30
CA VAL A 556 -11.07 14.84 -18.41
C VAL A 556 -11.25 16.20 -19.07
N LEU A 557 -11.99 16.21 -20.17
CA LEU A 557 -12.41 17.43 -20.84
C LEU A 557 -13.76 17.91 -20.29
N LEU A 558 -13.78 19.16 -19.85
CA LEU A 558 -14.98 19.89 -19.47
C LEU A 558 -15.25 20.93 -20.56
N ALA A 559 -16.09 20.59 -21.54
CA ALA A 559 -16.50 21.49 -22.61
C ALA A 559 -17.87 22.15 -22.29
N PRO A 560 -18.13 23.39 -22.74
CA PRO A 560 -19.43 24.03 -22.62
C PRO A 560 -20.53 23.16 -23.21
N GLU A 561 -21.69 23.10 -22.54
CA GLU A 561 -22.91 22.41 -23.01
C GLU A 561 -22.73 20.92 -23.35
N ARG A 562 -21.64 20.30 -22.90
CA ARG A 562 -21.39 18.86 -23.03
C ARG A 562 -21.15 18.24 -21.67
N ALA A 563 -21.52 16.96 -21.54
CA ALA A 563 -21.13 16.18 -20.39
C ALA A 563 -19.59 16.05 -20.32
N PRO A 564 -19.01 15.97 -19.11
CA PRO A 564 -17.60 15.64 -18.91
C PRO A 564 -17.23 14.36 -19.68
N SER A 565 -16.09 14.37 -20.37
CA SER A 565 -15.61 13.20 -21.11
C SER A 565 -14.14 12.93 -20.83
N THR A 566 -13.80 11.69 -20.52
CA THR A 566 -12.40 11.23 -20.44
C THR A 566 -11.83 11.12 -21.86
N VAL A 567 -10.77 11.87 -22.15
CA VAL A 567 -10.14 11.91 -23.48
C VAL A 567 -8.90 11.02 -23.58
N ALA A 568 -8.26 10.71 -22.45
CA ALA A 568 -7.15 9.78 -22.35
C ALA A 568 -7.02 9.27 -20.90
N ALA A 569 -6.48 8.07 -20.70
CA ALA A 569 -6.32 7.47 -19.37
C ALA A 569 -5.11 6.54 -19.28
N ALA A 570 -4.53 6.44 -18.10
CA ALA A 570 -3.40 5.56 -17.80
C ALA A 570 -3.48 5.03 -16.36
N SER A 571 -2.68 4.02 -16.04
CA SER A 571 -2.56 3.47 -14.69
C SER A 571 -1.11 3.11 -14.39
N GLY A 572 -0.72 3.18 -13.12
CA GLY A 572 0.65 2.83 -12.71
C GLY A 572 1.71 3.81 -13.25
N THR A 573 1.35 5.06 -13.51
CA THR A 573 2.26 6.09 -14.03
C THR A 573 2.53 7.17 -12.98
N ARG A 574 3.57 7.98 -13.19
CA ARG A 574 3.83 9.16 -12.37
C ARG A 574 3.08 10.41 -12.85
N LEU A 575 2.42 10.34 -14.00
CA LEU A 575 1.75 11.48 -14.64
C LEU A 575 0.81 12.19 -13.66
N CYS A 576 0.80 13.52 -13.77
CA CYS A 576 -0.06 14.40 -12.99
C CYS A 576 0.19 14.25 -11.47
N SER A 577 1.46 14.18 -11.09
CA SER A 577 1.89 14.14 -9.69
C SER A 577 3.08 15.09 -9.48
N ARG A 578 3.41 15.37 -8.21
CA ARG A 578 4.62 16.13 -7.84
C ARG A 578 5.91 15.56 -8.45
N LEU A 579 5.94 14.26 -8.76
CA LEU A 579 7.12 13.58 -9.32
C LEU A 579 7.18 13.57 -10.85
N ALA A 580 6.07 13.90 -11.52
CA ALA A 580 6.04 14.14 -12.97
C ALA A 580 4.98 15.21 -13.22
N PRO A 581 5.33 16.47 -12.90
CA PRO A 581 4.42 17.58 -13.05
C PRO A 581 4.13 17.87 -14.54
N ASP A 582 5.13 17.77 -15.39
CA ASP A 582 4.99 18.11 -16.79
C ASP A 582 4.32 16.95 -17.54
N VAL A 583 3.23 17.26 -18.23
CA VAL A 583 2.46 16.28 -19.00
C VAL A 583 1.84 16.97 -20.20
N ALA A 584 1.89 16.30 -21.35
CA ALA A 584 1.08 16.65 -22.50
C ALA A 584 -0.09 15.68 -22.65
N VAL A 585 -1.24 16.17 -23.09
CA VAL A 585 -2.43 15.37 -23.37
C VAL A 585 -2.86 15.60 -24.79
N ALA A 586 -3.12 14.54 -25.54
CA ALA A 586 -3.57 14.62 -26.91
C ALA A 586 -4.82 13.78 -27.16
N TRP A 587 -5.73 14.29 -28.00
CA TRP A 587 -6.98 13.59 -28.31
C TRP A 587 -7.62 14.11 -29.60
N TRP A 588 -8.58 13.35 -30.11
CA TRP A 588 -9.43 13.75 -31.23
C TRP A 588 -10.69 14.46 -30.74
N TRP A 589 -10.96 15.64 -31.30
CA TRP A 589 -12.11 16.47 -31.00
C TRP A 589 -13.03 16.59 -32.22
N ARG A 590 -14.32 16.34 -32.01
CA ARG A 590 -15.36 16.65 -32.99
C ARG A 590 -16.05 17.95 -32.60
N ALA A 591 -15.80 19.01 -33.37
CA ALA A 591 -16.42 20.31 -33.18
C ALA A 591 -17.95 20.22 -33.35
N PRO A 592 -18.73 21.14 -32.77
CA PRO A 592 -20.18 21.19 -33.00
C PRO A 592 -20.57 21.29 -34.48
N THR A 593 -19.70 21.88 -35.31
CA THR A 593 -19.85 21.95 -36.78
C THR A 593 -19.70 20.59 -37.49
N GLY A 594 -19.29 19.53 -36.77
CA GLY A 594 -19.05 18.20 -37.31
C GLY A 594 -17.60 17.95 -37.75
N ALA A 595 -16.79 18.99 -37.92
CA ALA A 595 -15.39 18.89 -38.31
C ALA A 595 -14.51 18.24 -37.21
N TRP A 596 -13.56 17.42 -37.64
CA TRP A 596 -12.59 16.78 -36.76
C TRP A 596 -11.33 17.61 -36.60
N HIS A 597 -10.81 17.65 -35.37
CA HIS A 597 -9.54 18.26 -35.02
C HIS A 597 -8.75 17.29 -34.15
N HIS A 598 -7.43 17.32 -34.29
CA HIS A 598 -6.54 16.73 -33.30
C HIS A 598 -6.04 17.85 -32.39
N LEU A 599 -6.19 17.65 -31.08
CA LEU A 599 -5.78 18.60 -30.07
C LEU A 599 -4.61 18.01 -29.29
N ALA A 600 -3.62 18.83 -28.97
CA ALA A 600 -2.57 18.46 -28.02
C ALA A 600 -2.29 19.65 -27.09
N VAL A 601 -2.28 19.39 -25.80
CA VAL A 601 -2.16 20.40 -24.75
C VAL A 601 -1.02 20.02 -23.82
N GLY A 602 -0.08 20.94 -23.60
CA GLY A 602 0.92 20.86 -22.54
C GLY A 602 0.44 21.52 -21.25
N GLY A 603 0.71 20.89 -20.11
CA GLY A 603 0.56 21.47 -18.77
C GLY A 603 1.88 21.49 -18.00
N GLY A 604 1.95 22.29 -16.94
CA GLY A 604 3.19 22.49 -16.16
C GLY A 604 4.18 23.39 -16.90
N ALA A 605 5.45 22.97 -16.98
CA ALA A 605 6.54 23.66 -17.65
C ALA A 605 6.66 23.32 -19.15
N VAL A 606 5.68 22.63 -19.73
CA VAL A 606 5.66 22.36 -21.18
C VAL A 606 5.64 23.67 -21.95
N GLU A 607 6.67 23.88 -22.77
CA GLU A 607 6.80 25.07 -23.59
C GLU A 607 6.34 24.81 -25.03
N THR A 608 6.74 23.66 -25.60
CA THR A 608 6.39 23.35 -26.99
C THR A 608 5.76 21.99 -27.12
N VAL A 609 4.74 21.93 -27.97
CA VAL A 609 4.02 20.72 -28.36
C VAL A 609 4.06 20.64 -29.88
N GLU A 610 4.33 19.45 -30.39
CA GLU A 610 4.39 19.13 -31.81
C GLU A 610 3.42 17.99 -32.10
N VAL A 611 2.62 18.17 -33.15
CA VAL A 611 1.65 17.20 -33.63
C VAL A 611 1.95 16.90 -35.09
N THR A 612 2.24 15.65 -35.41
CA THR A 612 2.48 15.19 -36.78
C THR A 612 1.36 14.22 -37.20
N ILE A 613 0.67 14.56 -38.29
CA ILE A 613 -0.40 13.75 -38.89
C ILE A 613 -0.19 13.75 -40.40
N ASP A 614 -0.14 12.57 -41.02
CA ASP A 614 0.11 12.41 -42.46
C ASP A 614 1.34 13.18 -42.96
N GLY A 615 2.43 13.14 -42.19
CA GLY A 615 3.69 13.84 -42.51
C GLY A 615 3.65 15.36 -42.33
N ARG A 616 2.50 15.95 -41.97
CA ARG A 616 2.38 17.38 -41.68
C ARG A 616 2.54 17.62 -40.19
N THR A 617 3.55 18.43 -39.83
CA THR A 617 3.82 18.80 -38.45
C THR A 617 3.28 20.19 -38.13
N ARG A 618 2.54 20.31 -37.04
CA ARG A 618 2.12 21.57 -36.42
C ARG A 618 2.84 21.70 -35.09
N ARG A 619 3.41 22.86 -34.80
CA ARG A 619 4.11 23.17 -33.54
C ARG A 619 3.52 24.43 -32.91
N GLY A 620 3.43 24.45 -31.58
CA GLY A 620 3.01 25.62 -30.81
C GLY A 620 3.07 25.33 -29.31
N GLY A 621 2.62 26.27 -28.48
CA GLY A 621 2.50 26.07 -27.04
C GLY A 621 1.49 27.03 -26.42
N PRO A 622 0.74 26.62 -25.37
CA PRO A 622 0.61 25.26 -24.82
C PRO A 622 -0.46 24.39 -25.52
N LEU A 623 -1.27 24.94 -26.43
CA LEU A 623 -2.28 24.20 -27.21
C LEU A 623 -1.88 24.17 -28.69
N VAL A 624 -1.92 22.98 -29.29
CA VAL A 624 -1.81 22.78 -30.74
C VAL A 624 -3.12 22.20 -31.27
N VAL A 625 -3.63 22.81 -32.33
CA VAL A 625 -4.81 22.35 -33.06
C VAL A 625 -4.38 21.96 -34.47
N SER A 626 -4.65 20.70 -34.86
CA SER A 626 -4.49 20.23 -36.23
C SER A 626 -5.85 19.94 -36.86
N GLY A 627 -6.01 20.25 -38.15
CA GLY A 627 -7.29 20.23 -38.86
C GLY A 627 -7.78 21.65 -39.23
N PRO A 628 -9.05 21.83 -39.63
CA PRO A 628 -10.14 20.84 -39.64
C PRO A 628 -9.93 19.70 -40.65
N TYR A 629 -10.46 18.53 -40.31
CA TYR A 629 -10.59 17.37 -41.19
C TYR A 629 -12.07 17.03 -41.39
N PRO A 630 -12.51 16.68 -42.60
CA PRO A 630 -13.91 16.32 -42.86
C PRO A 630 -14.31 15.01 -42.17
N THR A 631 -13.39 14.04 -42.11
CA THR A 631 -13.51 12.77 -41.38
C THR A 631 -12.34 12.62 -40.43
N ARG A 632 -12.46 11.75 -39.41
CA ARG A 632 -11.34 11.46 -38.50
C ARG A 632 -10.27 10.68 -39.28
N PRO A 633 -9.04 11.21 -39.44
CA PRO A 633 -7.94 10.49 -40.07
C PRO A 633 -7.69 9.14 -39.38
N THR A 634 -7.36 8.12 -40.19
CA THR A 634 -6.99 6.78 -39.70
C THR A 634 -5.50 6.69 -39.32
N ALA A 635 -4.66 7.59 -39.86
CA ALA A 635 -3.26 7.66 -39.52
C ALA A 635 -3.05 8.03 -38.04
N ALA A 636 -2.05 7.41 -37.42
CA ALA A 636 -1.70 7.70 -36.04
C ALA A 636 -1.14 9.12 -35.93
N ALA A 637 -1.71 9.91 -35.02
CA ALA A 637 -1.13 11.19 -34.64
C ALA A 637 0.11 10.93 -33.77
N THR A 638 1.25 11.44 -34.17
CA THR A 638 2.46 11.44 -33.34
C THR A 638 2.56 12.77 -32.62
N VAL A 639 2.70 12.72 -31.29
CA VAL A 639 2.78 13.91 -30.45
C VAL A 639 4.08 13.90 -29.67
N ARG A 640 4.76 15.05 -29.66
CA ARG A 640 5.95 15.29 -28.85
C ARG A 640 5.74 16.56 -28.05
N ALA A 641 6.22 16.58 -26.81
CA ALA A 641 6.20 17.75 -25.97
C ALA A 641 7.56 17.94 -25.32
N THR A 642 7.96 19.20 -25.13
CA THR A 642 9.23 19.57 -24.50
C THR A 642 9.03 20.65 -23.46
N ALA A 643 9.77 20.55 -22.35
CA ALA A 643 9.85 21.59 -21.33
C ALA A 643 10.83 22.70 -21.73
N ARG A 644 10.95 23.76 -20.90
CA ARG A 644 11.80 24.94 -21.15
C ARG A 644 13.30 24.63 -21.27
N ASP A 645 13.75 23.61 -20.56
CA ASP A 645 15.11 23.08 -20.61
C ASP A 645 15.37 22.19 -21.83
N GLY A 646 14.34 21.92 -22.65
CA GLY A 646 14.39 21.04 -23.81
C GLY A 646 14.11 19.58 -23.48
N ASP A 647 13.82 19.23 -22.22
CA ASP A 647 13.60 17.85 -21.82
C ASP A 647 12.28 17.31 -22.41
N PRO A 648 12.27 16.04 -22.88
CA PRO A 648 11.06 15.43 -23.43
C PRO A 648 10.04 15.18 -22.33
N VAL A 649 8.80 15.64 -22.56
CA VAL A 649 7.68 15.49 -21.64
C VAL A 649 6.80 14.33 -22.08
N PRO A 650 6.36 13.45 -21.14
CA PRO A 650 5.49 12.33 -21.49
C PRO A 650 4.11 12.81 -21.99
N VAL A 651 3.58 12.09 -22.97
CA VAL A 651 2.26 12.34 -23.56
C VAL A 651 1.26 11.29 -23.09
N LEU A 652 0.06 11.74 -22.75
CA LEU A 652 -1.12 10.94 -22.44
C LEU A 652 -2.14 11.08 -23.59
N ASN A 653 -2.47 9.98 -24.25
CA ASN A 653 -3.19 9.98 -25.53
C ASN A 653 -4.16 8.83 -25.68
#